data_AF-A0A3C1PNL1-F1
#
_entry.id   AF-A0A3C1PNL1-F1
#
_cell.length_a   1.000
_cell.length_b   1.000
_cell.length_c   1.000
_cell.angle_alpha   90.00
_cell.angle_beta   90.00
_cell.angle_gamma   90.00
#
_symmetry.space_group_name_H-M   'P 1'
#
loop_
_entity.id
_entity.type
_entity.pdbx_description
1 polymer ?
#
loop_
_entity_poly.entity_id
_entity_poly.type
_entity_poly.pdbx_seq_one_letter_code
_entity_poly.pdbx_strand_id
1 'polypeptide(L)'
;MKKIILFAVFMLLVQLIEAQVIYPDEPTKDKQKKTTSVESFFVEEENLELSIPMYEKLLIYEPENSALNYKLGFCYLNSVLDKERSIDYFLKAIKFMNNTDSANTAPKEVYFYLARAYRVTGKYLEAIDALEKLQALIPENDKPYRQKIKEEMEMVEAGVQGTSTIKASTVRRLYAIAEQFIEEQNFEDAISTYKKLLIVDNNNSEYNYKMGLCYLNTVLEKQQAINYLLKAVNLKSNDSKLKRFNAPMEAYFYLGQAYRVNYKYDEALNVFKFLQDSLPKEESVFLQLVEREVHLCNNVKRLLSNPMQIQIEPVSELNSEFTDHSPVISFDQKILIFTSRRKNKDFERAYDDGQYDEDIYISVKDDDGDWTSPEEISSNINTNEHEASIGLSGDGQELYIYKDDGGDGNIYVSKLKGTDWSKPEKLGSTINTKYNEAHATISPDGQILYFTSDRKGGFGGKDIYLVRKLPNGDWGKAENLGPIINTQYDEEAPYIAADGQTLYFSSQGHSSMGGFDIFQASISEEGSWSAPTNLGFPLNTPQDDIYFVPTADGSNGFYSSLRDDSFGEMDIYSMIMSEKQGSGVTILTGKFSICTGKLPVIEISVKDSETGETIGNYRPNEVSGRFVLSLNTGRNYFIQYRADGKVFRSEPVEIPENSPFRQVERNIKLRSGTACDAQFFGTSSSSFFGGDMEDVFIIEGVVYDEKIEITNILFPFGKANKIDENKDLDFLAAYLKENRTAVIEIGAFADAVGAEDVNLRLTEKRAQVVVDYLMERGALKKQLVAKGYGEANPIALNENPDGTWNKEAQAYNRRIEFKVLTQGESKLWVNPNIFVPEEYRIKKEEE
;
A
#
# COMPACT_ATOMS: atom_id res chain seq x y z
N MET A 1 75.37 -11.73 -35.16
CA MET A 1 75.74 -10.30 -35.34
C MET A 1 74.58 -9.34 -35.03
N LYS A 2 73.40 -9.42 -35.66
CA LYS A 2 72.26 -8.53 -35.35
C LYS A 2 71.80 -8.55 -33.87
N LYS A 3 71.75 -9.71 -33.20
CA LYS A 3 71.42 -9.83 -31.76
C LYS A 3 72.48 -9.23 -30.81
N ILE A 4 73.76 -9.24 -31.21
CA ILE A 4 74.86 -8.69 -30.41
C ILE A 4 74.93 -7.16 -30.57
N ILE A 5 74.62 -6.66 -31.77
CA ILE A 5 74.50 -5.22 -32.05
C ILE A 5 73.29 -4.62 -31.31
N LEU A 6 72.17 -5.34 -31.24
CA LEU A 6 70.99 -4.88 -30.49
C LEU A 6 71.24 -4.84 -28.97
N PHE A 7 71.96 -5.81 -28.42
CA PHE A 7 72.35 -5.84 -27.00
C PHE A 7 73.37 -4.74 -26.66
N ALA A 8 74.29 -4.42 -27.57
CA ALA A 8 75.24 -3.34 -27.40
C ALA A 8 74.60 -1.95 -27.50
N VAL A 9 73.63 -1.75 -28.41
CA VAL A 9 72.84 -0.51 -28.52
C VAL A 9 71.94 -0.32 -27.29
N PHE A 10 71.40 -1.41 -26.76
CA PHE A 10 70.59 -1.42 -25.54
C PHE A 10 71.40 -1.08 -24.29
N MET A 11 72.60 -1.66 -24.13
CA MET A 11 73.54 -1.28 -23.05
C MET A 11 73.98 0.20 -23.14
N LEU A 12 74.16 0.73 -24.36
CA LEU A 12 74.50 2.15 -24.57
C LEU A 12 73.36 3.08 -24.17
N LEU A 13 72.11 2.71 -24.42
CA LEU A 13 70.92 3.47 -24.03
C LEU A 13 70.71 3.48 -22.51
N VAL A 14 71.01 2.37 -21.82
CA VAL A 14 70.95 2.29 -20.36
C VAL A 14 72.03 3.19 -19.70
N GLN A 15 73.24 3.24 -20.26
CA GLN A 15 74.29 4.16 -19.79
C GLN A 15 73.99 5.65 -20.06
N LEU A 16 73.26 5.96 -21.12
CA LEU A 16 72.83 7.33 -21.43
C LEU A 16 71.74 7.86 -20.47
N ILE A 17 70.93 6.97 -19.89
CA ILE A 17 69.92 7.31 -18.88
C ILE A 17 70.56 7.57 -17.50
N GLU A 18 71.63 6.85 -17.15
CA GLU A 18 72.38 7.09 -15.90
C GLU A 18 73.14 8.44 -15.90
N ALA A 19 73.48 8.99 -17.07
CA ALA A 19 74.26 10.22 -17.19
C ALA A 19 73.43 11.53 -17.17
N GLN A 20 72.08 11.48 -17.20
CA GLN A 20 71.22 12.67 -17.20
C GLN A 20 70.63 13.06 -15.84
N VAL A 21 70.99 12.36 -14.76
CA VAL A 21 70.48 12.65 -13.40
C VAL A 21 71.57 13.32 -12.56
N ILE A 22 71.82 14.60 -12.80
CA ILE A 22 72.46 15.51 -11.83
C ILE A 22 71.54 16.75 -11.67
N TYR A 23 71.16 17.01 -10.42
CA TYR A 23 70.15 17.94 -9.90
C TYR A 23 70.18 19.38 -10.45
N PRO A 24 69.02 20.08 -10.43
CA PRO A 24 68.91 21.18 -9.48
C PRO A 24 67.57 21.26 -8.72
N ASP A 25 67.65 21.93 -7.58
CA ASP A 25 66.61 22.23 -6.60
C ASP A 25 65.43 23.09 -7.12
N GLU A 26 64.29 22.89 -6.44
CA GLU A 26 63.06 23.72 -6.35
C GLU A 26 62.02 23.77 -7.51
N PRO A 27 60.72 23.92 -7.16
CA PRO A 27 59.59 23.53 -8.00
C PRO A 27 59.07 24.70 -8.84
N THR A 28 59.04 24.56 -10.16
CA THR A 28 58.30 25.50 -11.02
C THR A 28 57.41 24.79 -12.05
N LYS A 29 56.26 25.44 -12.25
CA LYS A 29 55.12 25.09 -13.08
C LYS A 29 55.53 24.88 -14.54
N ASP A 30 55.72 23.64 -14.98
CA ASP A 30 55.55 23.28 -16.39
C ASP A 30 55.43 21.75 -16.58
N LYS A 31 54.28 21.18 -16.19
CA LYS A 31 53.92 19.77 -16.48
C LYS A 31 53.17 19.66 -17.83
N GLN A 32 53.61 20.36 -18.88
CA GLN A 32 53.12 20.15 -20.25
C GLN A 32 54.21 20.45 -21.27
N LYS A 33 55.22 19.57 -21.37
CA LYS A 33 55.99 19.24 -22.59
C LYS A 33 57.26 18.46 -22.23
N LYS A 34 57.09 17.15 -21.98
CA LYS A 34 58.11 16.11 -22.23
C LYS A 34 57.53 14.70 -22.05
N THR A 35 56.29 14.50 -22.50
CA THR A 35 55.68 13.17 -22.64
C THR A 35 55.96 12.66 -24.05
N THR A 36 57.23 12.40 -24.36
CA THR A 36 57.59 11.58 -25.53
C THR A 36 57.68 10.14 -25.06
N SER A 37 56.52 9.49 -25.10
CA SER A 37 56.26 8.05 -25.12
C SER A 37 57.01 7.14 -24.12
N VAL A 38 56.47 7.02 -22.90
CA VAL A 38 56.57 5.77 -22.14
C VAL A 38 55.58 4.72 -22.68
N GLU A 39 54.55 5.16 -23.42
CA GLU A 39 53.56 4.29 -24.08
C GLU A 39 54.08 3.52 -25.30
N SER A 40 55.22 3.89 -25.90
CA SER A 40 55.72 3.28 -27.14
C SER A 40 56.57 2.02 -26.94
N PHE A 41 56.93 1.68 -25.71
CA PHE A 41 57.51 0.37 -25.38
C PHE A 41 56.36 -0.63 -25.14
N PHE A 42 55.50 -0.81 -26.15
CA PHE A 42 54.61 -1.94 -26.24
C PHE A 42 55.42 -3.12 -26.76
N VAL A 43 55.59 -4.14 -25.93
CA VAL A 43 56.25 -5.38 -26.33
C VAL A 43 55.17 -6.26 -26.96
N GLU A 44 55.26 -6.42 -28.27
CA GLU A 44 54.70 -7.56 -28.99
C GLU A 44 55.11 -8.84 -28.26
N GLU A 45 54.23 -9.84 -28.23
CA GLU A 45 54.23 -11.07 -27.41
C GLU A 45 55.54 -11.90 -27.38
N GLU A 46 56.60 -11.48 -28.07
CA GLU A 46 57.85 -12.21 -28.28
C GLU A 46 58.94 -11.98 -27.22
N ASN A 47 58.80 -11.04 -26.27
CA ASN A 47 59.89 -10.76 -25.30
C ASN A 47 59.45 -10.34 -23.87
N LEU A 48 58.53 -11.12 -23.30
CA LEU A 48 57.94 -10.89 -21.97
C LEU A 48 58.98 -10.84 -20.83
N GLU A 49 60.00 -11.72 -20.86
CA GLU A 49 61.02 -11.82 -19.80
C GLU A 49 61.94 -10.60 -19.72
N LEU A 50 62.27 -9.98 -20.87
CA LEU A 50 63.11 -8.79 -20.90
C LEU A 50 62.39 -7.53 -20.44
N SER A 51 61.06 -7.58 -20.37
CA SER A 51 60.19 -6.45 -20.03
C SER A 51 59.95 -6.34 -18.53
N ILE A 52 60.06 -7.44 -17.78
CA ILE A 52 59.84 -7.50 -16.33
C ILE A 52 60.78 -6.54 -15.58
N PRO A 53 62.12 -6.55 -15.78
CA PRO A 53 63.01 -5.63 -15.07
C PRO A 53 62.75 -4.16 -15.39
N MET A 54 62.23 -3.85 -16.59
CA MET A 54 61.88 -2.48 -16.97
C MET A 54 60.63 -2.00 -16.23
N TYR A 55 59.58 -2.81 -16.22
CA TYR A 55 58.35 -2.49 -15.50
C TYR A 55 58.56 -2.45 -13.98
N GLU A 56 59.38 -3.34 -13.42
CA GLU A 56 59.78 -3.28 -12.02
C GLU A 56 60.49 -1.96 -11.71
N LYS A 57 61.44 -1.53 -12.56
CA LYS A 57 62.12 -0.25 -12.39
C LYS A 57 61.17 0.94 -12.49
N LEU A 58 60.19 0.90 -13.40
CA LEU A 58 59.18 1.96 -13.53
C LEU A 58 58.26 2.03 -12.30
N LEU A 59 57.83 0.89 -11.76
CA LEU A 59 56.99 0.83 -10.55
C LEU A 59 57.70 1.27 -9.27
N ILE A 60 59.04 1.35 -9.25
CA ILE A 60 59.77 2.01 -8.15
C ILE A 60 59.44 3.52 -8.11
N TYR A 61 59.25 4.14 -9.27
CA TYR A 61 58.93 5.58 -9.38
C TYR A 61 57.42 5.84 -9.37
N GLU A 62 56.62 4.90 -9.88
CA GLU A 62 55.16 5.02 -9.97
C GLU A 62 54.43 3.77 -9.41
N PRO A 63 54.53 3.49 -8.10
CA PRO A 63 54.02 2.24 -7.52
C PRO A 63 52.49 2.09 -7.62
N GLU A 64 51.77 3.22 -7.67
CA GLU A 64 50.30 3.27 -7.74
C GLU A 64 49.76 3.31 -9.18
N ASN A 65 50.63 3.18 -10.19
CA ASN A 65 50.19 3.19 -11.58
C ASN A 65 49.51 1.85 -11.94
N SER A 66 48.20 1.88 -12.09
CA SER A 66 47.38 0.68 -12.37
C SER A 66 47.75 -0.01 -13.68
N ALA A 67 48.01 0.75 -14.75
CA ALA A 67 48.38 0.22 -16.06
C ALA A 67 49.77 -0.46 -16.04
N LEU A 68 50.73 0.09 -15.30
CA LEU A 68 52.06 -0.53 -15.12
C LEU A 68 51.96 -1.82 -14.30
N ASN A 69 51.16 -1.81 -13.22
CA ASN A 69 50.89 -3.01 -12.43
C ASN A 69 50.21 -4.11 -13.28
N TYR A 70 49.20 -3.76 -14.07
CA TYR A 70 48.55 -4.70 -15.00
C TYR A 70 49.54 -5.31 -16.00
N LYS A 71 50.34 -4.48 -16.68
CA LYS A 71 51.33 -4.94 -17.67
C LYS A 71 52.38 -5.86 -17.05
N LEU A 72 52.88 -5.51 -15.87
CA LEU A 72 53.84 -6.37 -15.16
C LEU A 72 53.21 -7.70 -14.74
N GLY A 73 51.97 -7.68 -14.24
CA GLY A 73 51.20 -8.89 -13.95
C GLY A 73 51.07 -9.80 -15.18
N PHE A 74 50.71 -9.22 -16.33
CA PHE A 74 50.61 -9.94 -17.60
C PHE A 74 51.94 -10.58 -18.04
N CYS A 75 53.06 -9.85 -17.91
CA CYS A 75 54.38 -10.39 -18.22
C CYS A 75 54.74 -11.57 -17.31
N TYR A 76 54.51 -11.45 -15.99
CA TYR A 76 54.75 -12.54 -15.05
C TYR A 76 53.89 -13.77 -15.36
N LEU A 77 52.60 -13.58 -15.68
CA LEU A 77 51.66 -14.67 -15.99
C LEU A 77 52.07 -15.49 -17.22
N ASN A 78 52.53 -14.82 -18.27
CA ASN A 78 52.82 -15.44 -19.57
C ASN A 78 54.31 -15.79 -19.78
N SER A 79 55.19 -15.48 -18.81
CA SER A 79 56.60 -15.88 -18.84
C SER A 79 56.83 -17.27 -18.20
N VAL A 80 58.06 -17.79 -18.31
CA VAL A 80 58.50 -18.99 -17.58
C VAL A 80 58.82 -18.71 -16.10
N LEU A 81 58.76 -17.45 -15.68
CA LEU A 81 59.09 -17.01 -14.33
C LEU A 81 57.93 -17.26 -13.35
N ASP A 82 58.07 -16.77 -12.13
CA ASP A 82 57.14 -16.98 -11.03
C ASP A 82 55.74 -16.39 -11.32
N LYS A 83 54.85 -17.24 -11.83
CA LYS A 83 53.46 -16.91 -12.16
C LYS A 83 52.67 -16.46 -10.92
N GLU A 84 53.07 -16.85 -9.71
CA GLU A 84 52.35 -16.45 -8.50
C GLU A 84 52.50 -14.94 -8.24
N ARG A 85 53.63 -14.34 -8.63
CA ARG A 85 53.82 -12.89 -8.54
C ARG A 85 52.82 -12.10 -9.39
N SER A 86 52.32 -12.66 -10.48
CA SER A 86 51.34 -11.97 -11.33
C SER A 86 50.08 -11.57 -10.56
N ILE A 87 49.66 -12.37 -9.58
CA ILE A 87 48.47 -12.14 -8.76
C ILE A 87 48.59 -10.83 -7.98
N ASP A 88 49.70 -10.61 -7.28
CA ASP A 88 49.92 -9.39 -6.47
C ASP A 88 49.84 -8.12 -7.33
N TYR A 89 50.42 -8.15 -8.53
CA TYR A 89 50.37 -7.03 -9.47
C TYR A 89 48.97 -6.80 -10.04
N PHE A 90 48.20 -7.84 -10.35
CA PHE A 90 46.81 -7.68 -10.77
C PHE A 90 45.93 -7.12 -9.63
N LEU A 91 46.13 -7.57 -8.39
CA LEU A 91 45.41 -7.04 -7.23
C LEU A 91 45.76 -5.56 -6.97
N LYS A 92 47.04 -5.18 -7.11
CA LYS A 92 47.46 -3.77 -7.07
C LYS A 92 46.84 -2.95 -8.19
N ALA A 93 46.79 -3.49 -9.42
CA ALA A 93 46.16 -2.81 -10.54
C ALA A 93 44.67 -2.50 -10.25
N ILE A 94 43.92 -3.48 -9.74
CA ILE A 94 42.51 -3.30 -9.30
C ILE A 94 42.41 -2.24 -8.21
N LYS A 95 43.24 -2.35 -7.15
CA LYS A 95 43.24 -1.40 -6.04
C LYS A 95 43.45 0.05 -6.49
N PHE A 96 44.41 0.29 -7.39
CA PHE A 96 44.76 1.64 -7.81
C PHE A 96 43.88 2.18 -8.96
N MET A 97 43.15 1.32 -9.68
CA MET A 97 42.09 1.76 -10.60
C MET A 97 40.97 2.52 -9.86
N ASN A 98 40.60 2.07 -8.66
CA ASN A 98 39.53 2.70 -7.87
C ASN A 98 39.90 4.11 -7.32
N ASN A 99 41.16 4.53 -7.45
CA ASN A 99 41.68 5.81 -6.94
C ASN A 99 42.02 6.84 -8.05
N THR A 100 41.81 6.52 -9.33
CA THR A 100 42.22 7.39 -10.45
C THR A 100 41.05 7.72 -11.38
N ASP A 101 40.74 9.01 -11.54
CA ASP A 101 39.68 9.59 -12.38
C ASP A 101 39.86 9.39 -13.92
N SER A 102 40.70 8.45 -14.38
CA SER A 102 40.98 8.27 -15.81
C SER A 102 40.54 6.93 -16.36
N ALA A 103 39.51 6.99 -17.21
CA ALA A 103 39.14 5.94 -18.13
C ALA A 103 40.31 5.59 -19.08
N ASN A 104 40.88 4.38 -18.94
CA ASN A 104 41.30 3.46 -20.03
C ASN A 104 42.39 2.46 -19.62
N THR A 105 41.97 1.36 -19.00
CA THR A 105 42.22 -0.04 -19.45
C THR A 105 41.20 -0.84 -18.68
N ALA A 106 40.27 -1.51 -19.37
CA ALA A 106 39.00 -1.84 -18.77
C ALA A 106 39.19 -2.87 -17.62
N PRO A 107 38.49 -2.70 -16.48
CA PRO A 107 38.60 -3.63 -15.35
C PRO A 107 38.40 -5.09 -15.78
N LYS A 108 37.68 -5.32 -16.88
CA LYS A 108 37.46 -6.63 -17.49
C LYS A 108 38.74 -7.40 -17.86
N GLU A 109 39.74 -6.77 -18.49
CA GLU A 109 40.97 -7.52 -18.85
C GLU A 109 41.75 -7.92 -17.60
N VAL A 110 41.79 -7.06 -16.59
CA VAL A 110 42.53 -7.32 -15.35
C VAL A 110 41.89 -8.47 -14.58
N TYR A 111 40.56 -8.50 -14.45
CA TYR A 111 39.86 -9.63 -13.83
C TYR A 111 40.03 -10.93 -14.63
N PHE A 112 40.01 -10.87 -15.98
CA PHE A 112 40.22 -12.06 -16.82
C PHE A 112 41.61 -12.68 -16.60
N TYR A 113 42.66 -11.86 -16.62
CA TYR A 113 44.02 -12.37 -16.41
C TYR A 113 44.30 -12.73 -14.95
N LEU A 114 43.65 -12.08 -13.98
CA LEU A 114 43.69 -12.48 -12.58
C LEU A 114 43.07 -13.87 -12.40
N ALA A 115 41.89 -14.13 -12.97
CA ALA A 115 41.27 -15.45 -12.97
C ALA A 115 42.20 -16.52 -13.56
N ARG A 116 42.80 -16.21 -14.72
CA ARG A 116 43.77 -17.11 -15.36
C ARG A 116 45.01 -17.33 -14.49
N ALA A 117 45.51 -16.30 -13.82
CA ALA A 117 46.64 -16.40 -12.88
C ALA A 117 46.31 -17.31 -11.69
N TYR A 118 45.12 -17.17 -11.13
CA TYR A 118 44.62 -18.05 -10.08
C TYR A 118 44.50 -19.50 -10.57
N ARG A 119 43.92 -19.73 -11.76
CA ARG A 119 43.81 -21.07 -12.34
C ARG A 119 45.16 -21.74 -12.54
N VAL A 120 46.13 -21.06 -13.17
CA VAL A 120 47.45 -21.66 -13.47
C VAL A 120 48.30 -21.88 -12.21
N THR A 121 47.97 -21.22 -11.10
CA THR A 121 48.61 -21.41 -9.80
C THR A 121 47.83 -22.37 -8.88
N GLY A 122 46.73 -22.96 -9.36
CA GLY A 122 45.91 -23.92 -8.62
C GLY A 122 44.98 -23.30 -7.57
N LYS A 123 44.80 -21.97 -7.58
CA LYS A 123 43.87 -21.21 -6.72
C LYS A 123 42.49 -21.14 -7.37
N TYR A 124 41.88 -22.30 -7.63
CA TYR A 124 40.71 -22.39 -8.50
C TYR A 124 39.46 -21.67 -7.93
N LEU A 125 39.29 -21.62 -6.61
CA LEU A 125 38.14 -20.92 -6.02
C LEU A 125 38.26 -19.40 -6.20
N GLU A 126 39.46 -18.86 -6.00
CA GLU A 126 39.77 -17.46 -6.27
C GLU A 126 39.67 -17.12 -7.77
N ALA A 127 39.93 -18.10 -8.64
CA ALA A 127 39.69 -17.95 -10.08
C ALA A 127 38.19 -17.82 -10.40
N ILE A 128 37.33 -18.61 -9.75
CA ILE A 128 35.86 -18.48 -9.88
C ILE A 128 35.41 -17.09 -9.44
N ASP A 129 35.85 -16.63 -8.25
CA ASP A 129 35.50 -15.30 -7.73
C ASP A 129 35.87 -14.18 -8.72
N ALA A 130 37.05 -14.28 -9.35
CA ALA A 130 37.50 -13.30 -10.32
C ALA A 130 36.69 -13.35 -11.64
N LEU A 131 36.24 -14.53 -12.08
CA LEU A 131 35.39 -14.69 -13.25
C LEU A 131 33.95 -14.23 -13.01
N GLU A 132 33.40 -14.45 -11.82
CA GLU A 132 32.07 -13.95 -11.42
C GLU A 132 32.05 -12.41 -11.43
N LYS A 133 33.06 -11.78 -10.81
CA LYS A 133 33.24 -10.31 -10.85
C LYS A 133 33.41 -9.79 -12.28
N LEU A 134 34.17 -10.52 -13.10
CA LEU A 134 34.32 -10.20 -14.51
C LEU A 134 32.98 -10.26 -15.24
N GLN A 135 32.20 -11.32 -15.05
CA GLN A 135 30.93 -11.53 -15.71
C GLN A 135 29.93 -10.41 -15.41
N ALA A 136 29.90 -9.92 -14.17
CA ALA A 136 29.07 -8.79 -13.77
C ALA A 136 29.44 -7.47 -14.49
N LEU A 137 30.69 -7.32 -14.93
CA LEU A 137 31.17 -6.13 -15.65
C LEU A 137 30.91 -6.18 -17.17
N ILE A 138 30.46 -7.31 -17.72
CA ILE A 138 30.28 -7.49 -19.16
C ILE A 138 28.79 -7.39 -19.55
N PRO A 139 28.42 -6.42 -20.43
CA PRO A 139 27.06 -6.33 -20.97
C PRO A 139 26.56 -7.62 -21.61
N GLU A 140 25.26 -7.92 -21.53
CA GLU A 140 24.68 -9.15 -22.11
C GLU A 140 24.89 -9.29 -23.62
N ASN A 141 24.97 -8.17 -24.33
CA ASN A 141 25.14 -8.14 -25.78
C ASN A 141 26.56 -8.46 -26.27
N ASP A 142 27.58 -8.48 -25.39
CA ASP A 142 28.97 -8.85 -25.73
C ASP A 142 29.15 -10.39 -25.72
N LYS A 143 28.42 -11.05 -26.63
CA LYS A 143 28.43 -12.52 -26.79
C LYS A 143 29.83 -13.12 -26.95
N PRO A 144 30.76 -12.54 -27.74
CA PRO A 144 32.10 -13.10 -27.90
C PRO A 144 32.89 -13.10 -26.59
N TYR A 145 32.81 -12.03 -25.79
CA TYR A 145 33.55 -11.96 -24.53
C TYR A 145 32.92 -12.85 -23.46
N ARG A 146 31.58 -12.93 -23.40
CA ARG A 146 30.88 -13.89 -22.52
C ARG A 146 31.24 -15.35 -22.83
N GLN A 147 31.38 -15.70 -24.11
CA GLN A 147 31.86 -17.02 -24.51
C GLN A 147 33.29 -17.29 -24.02
N LYS A 148 34.17 -16.28 -24.07
CA LYS A 148 35.55 -16.38 -23.56
C LYS A 148 35.59 -16.58 -22.03
N ILE A 149 34.72 -15.92 -21.28
CA ILE A 149 34.57 -16.12 -19.83
C ILE A 149 34.11 -17.55 -19.54
N LYS A 150 33.11 -18.03 -20.28
CA LYS A 150 32.58 -19.39 -20.15
C LYS A 150 33.66 -20.45 -20.37
N GLU A 151 34.45 -20.32 -21.43
CA GLU A 151 35.56 -21.24 -21.72
C GLU A 151 36.62 -21.25 -20.60
N GLU A 152 36.94 -20.08 -20.05
CA GLU A 152 37.87 -19.98 -18.92
C GLU A 152 37.28 -20.62 -17.65
N MET A 153 35.99 -20.40 -17.37
CA MET A 153 35.28 -21.03 -16.24
C MET A 153 35.29 -22.56 -16.36
N GLU A 154 34.98 -23.12 -17.54
CA GLU A 154 35.03 -24.56 -17.79
C GLU A 154 36.43 -25.15 -17.51
N MET A 155 37.50 -24.43 -17.87
CA MET A 155 38.86 -24.84 -17.53
C MET A 155 39.17 -24.76 -16.03
N VAL A 156 38.61 -23.78 -15.31
CA VAL A 156 38.75 -23.66 -13.84
C VAL A 156 38.03 -24.82 -13.15
N GLU A 157 36.77 -25.09 -13.53
CA GLU A 157 35.95 -26.17 -12.98
C GLU A 157 36.57 -27.55 -13.23
N ALA A 158 37.07 -27.81 -14.44
CA ALA A 158 37.81 -29.03 -14.74
C ALA A 158 39.08 -29.18 -13.88
N GLY A 159 39.75 -28.06 -13.58
CA GLY A 159 40.88 -28.03 -12.65
C GLY A 159 40.50 -28.39 -11.22
N VAL A 160 39.34 -27.92 -10.74
CA VAL A 160 38.80 -28.31 -9.43
C VAL A 160 38.55 -29.82 -9.38
N GLN A 161 37.85 -30.37 -10.37
CA GLN A 161 37.48 -31.79 -10.43
C GLN A 161 38.70 -32.72 -10.62
N GLY A 162 39.74 -32.25 -11.31
CA GLY A 162 40.96 -33.00 -11.58
C GLY A 162 41.98 -33.02 -10.44
N THR A 163 41.81 -32.21 -9.38
CA THR A 163 42.76 -32.14 -8.26
C THR A 163 42.29 -32.88 -7.02
N SER A 164 43.16 -33.71 -6.43
CA SER A 164 42.86 -34.48 -5.20
C SER A 164 42.85 -33.65 -3.91
N THR A 165 42.96 -32.31 -3.97
CA THR A 165 43.27 -31.49 -2.79
C THR A 165 42.74 -30.05 -2.89
N ILE A 166 41.42 -29.86 -2.96
CA ILE A 166 40.86 -28.76 -2.16
C ILE A 166 40.89 -29.26 -0.71
N LYS A 167 41.57 -28.51 0.17
CA LYS A 167 41.71 -28.94 1.57
C LYS A 167 40.32 -29.12 2.18
N ALA A 168 40.09 -30.24 2.86
CA ALA A 168 38.83 -30.48 3.57
C ALA A 168 38.48 -29.39 4.61
N SER A 169 39.46 -28.62 5.07
CA SER A 169 39.25 -27.42 5.89
C SER A 169 38.60 -26.27 5.10
N THR A 170 38.95 -26.09 3.83
CA THR A 170 38.39 -25.06 2.95
C THR A 170 36.93 -25.39 2.62
N VAL A 171 36.63 -26.64 2.27
CA VAL A 171 35.24 -27.09 2.03
C VAL A 171 34.38 -26.87 3.27
N ARG A 172 34.88 -27.25 4.46
CA ARG A 172 34.18 -27.00 5.74
C ARG A 172 33.93 -25.52 6.01
N ARG A 173 34.90 -24.65 5.69
CA ARG A 173 34.76 -23.20 5.85
C ARG A 173 33.71 -22.63 4.90
N LEU A 174 33.75 -23.01 3.62
CA LEU A 174 32.75 -22.57 2.64
C LEU A 174 31.34 -23.00 3.04
N TYR A 175 31.17 -24.24 3.48
CA TYR A 175 29.90 -24.73 3.99
C TYR A 175 29.40 -23.90 5.17
N ALA A 176 30.26 -23.62 6.16
CA ALA A 176 29.89 -22.79 7.30
C ALA A 176 29.49 -21.36 6.91
N ILE A 177 30.16 -20.77 5.91
CA ILE A 177 29.81 -19.45 5.36
C ILE A 177 28.44 -19.51 4.66
N ALA A 178 28.20 -20.53 3.84
CA ALA A 178 26.93 -20.69 3.14
C ALA A 178 25.75 -20.88 4.11
N GLU A 179 25.96 -21.64 5.19
CA GLU A 179 24.94 -21.81 6.24
C GLU A 179 24.71 -20.51 7.01
N GLN A 180 25.76 -19.73 7.30
CA GLN A 180 25.62 -18.41 7.92
C GLN A 180 24.79 -17.49 7.03
N PHE A 181 25.03 -17.47 5.71
CA PHE A 181 24.21 -16.69 4.78
C PHE A 181 22.75 -17.14 4.77
N ILE A 182 22.46 -18.45 4.84
CA ILE A 182 21.08 -18.94 5.01
C ILE A 182 20.47 -18.46 6.33
N GLU A 183 21.22 -18.51 7.45
CA GLU A 183 20.75 -18.03 8.76
C GLU A 183 20.45 -16.52 8.75
N GLU A 184 21.22 -15.75 7.97
CA GLU A 184 21.03 -14.32 7.71
C GLU A 184 19.99 -14.03 6.62
N GLN A 185 19.36 -15.07 6.03
CA GLN A 185 18.42 -14.99 4.90
C GLN A 185 19.00 -14.38 3.61
N ASN A 186 20.33 -14.28 3.51
CA ASN A 186 21.03 -13.87 2.31
C ASN A 186 21.19 -15.07 1.36
N PHE A 187 20.10 -15.41 0.67
CA PHE A 187 20.07 -16.60 -0.20
C PHE A 187 20.95 -16.46 -1.45
N GLU A 188 21.17 -15.26 -1.96
CA GLU A 188 22.00 -15.02 -3.15
C GLU A 188 23.49 -15.32 -2.87
N ASP A 189 24.03 -14.82 -1.77
CA ASP A 189 25.41 -15.13 -1.38
C ASP A 189 25.57 -16.60 -0.96
N ALA A 190 24.53 -17.19 -0.35
CA ALA A 190 24.47 -18.62 -0.10
C ALA A 190 24.54 -19.42 -1.41
N ILE A 191 23.79 -19.02 -2.45
CA ILE A 191 23.81 -19.64 -3.79
C ILE A 191 25.22 -19.54 -4.39
N SER A 192 25.85 -18.36 -4.39
CA SER A 192 27.23 -18.21 -4.89
C SER A 192 28.19 -19.16 -4.17
N THR A 193 28.05 -19.28 -2.85
CA THR A 193 28.92 -20.15 -2.04
C THR A 193 28.63 -21.64 -2.28
N TYR A 194 27.37 -22.04 -2.41
CA TYR A 194 26.98 -23.42 -2.74
C TYR A 194 27.35 -23.80 -4.18
N LYS A 195 27.38 -22.86 -5.13
CA LYS A 195 27.87 -23.11 -6.50
C LYS A 195 29.32 -23.60 -6.45
N LYS A 196 30.16 -22.94 -5.64
CA LYS A 196 31.55 -23.35 -5.41
C LYS A 196 31.66 -24.74 -4.79
N LEU A 197 30.82 -25.05 -3.80
CA LEU A 197 30.77 -26.38 -3.17
C LEU A 197 30.35 -27.49 -4.15
N LEU A 198 29.38 -27.22 -5.02
CA LEU A 198 28.91 -28.17 -6.04
C LEU A 198 29.91 -28.37 -7.18
N ILE A 199 30.80 -27.41 -7.45
CA ILE A 199 31.93 -27.62 -8.36
C ILE A 199 32.89 -28.67 -7.77
N VAL A 200 33.10 -28.66 -6.45
CA VAL A 200 33.94 -29.66 -5.75
C VAL A 200 33.27 -31.04 -5.71
N ASP A 201 32.00 -31.09 -5.31
CA ASP A 201 31.22 -32.33 -5.23
C ASP A 201 29.79 -32.11 -5.71
N ASN A 202 29.60 -32.25 -7.03
CA ASN A 202 28.30 -32.04 -7.69
C ASN A 202 27.26 -33.09 -7.28
N ASN A 203 27.68 -34.24 -6.77
CA ASN A 203 26.80 -35.34 -6.34
C ASN A 203 26.64 -35.38 -4.82
N ASN A 204 26.97 -34.29 -4.13
CA ASN A 204 26.68 -34.14 -2.72
C ASN A 204 25.18 -33.88 -2.52
N SER A 205 24.47 -34.81 -1.89
CA SER A 205 23.04 -34.65 -1.64
C SER A 205 22.71 -33.43 -0.77
N GLU A 206 23.55 -33.11 0.22
CA GLU A 206 23.32 -31.99 1.13
C GLU A 206 23.47 -30.65 0.40
N TYR A 207 24.54 -30.50 -0.39
CA TYR A 207 24.76 -29.24 -1.14
C TYR A 207 23.66 -29.00 -2.18
N ASN A 208 23.18 -30.05 -2.84
CA ASN A 208 22.04 -29.94 -3.77
C ASN A 208 20.75 -29.58 -3.02
N TYR A 209 20.52 -30.17 -1.84
CA TYR A 209 19.37 -29.82 -1.02
C TYR A 209 19.42 -28.34 -0.63
N LYS A 210 20.53 -27.88 -0.05
CA LYS A 210 20.69 -26.49 0.40
C LYS A 210 20.64 -25.48 -0.74
N MET A 211 21.26 -25.80 -1.88
CA MET A 211 21.13 -25.00 -3.10
C MET A 211 19.66 -24.86 -3.53
N GLY A 212 18.93 -25.98 -3.51
CA GLY A 212 17.51 -26.00 -3.80
C GLY A 212 16.66 -25.17 -2.83
N LEU A 213 16.99 -25.22 -1.55
CA LEU A 213 16.39 -24.37 -0.51
C LEU A 213 16.65 -22.89 -0.79
N CYS A 214 17.89 -22.50 -1.11
CA CYS A 214 18.21 -21.11 -1.41
C CYS A 214 17.42 -20.61 -2.62
N TYR A 215 17.45 -21.35 -3.74
CA TYR A 215 16.67 -20.98 -4.93
C TYR A 215 15.17 -20.88 -4.67
N LEU A 216 14.61 -21.70 -3.78
CA LEU A 216 13.18 -21.62 -3.46
C LEU A 216 12.82 -20.32 -2.72
N ASN A 217 13.80 -19.70 -2.06
CA ASN A 217 13.65 -18.44 -1.33
C ASN A 217 14.25 -17.24 -2.08
N THR A 218 14.68 -17.40 -3.34
CA THR A 218 14.93 -16.25 -4.21
C THR A 218 13.64 -15.78 -4.85
N VAL A 219 13.60 -14.53 -5.29
CA VAL A 219 12.40 -13.94 -5.88
C VAL A 219 12.12 -14.53 -7.26
N LEU A 220 13.08 -14.45 -8.19
CA LEU A 220 12.87 -14.75 -9.61
C LEU A 220 13.31 -16.15 -10.04
N GLU A 221 14.17 -16.83 -9.27
CA GLU A 221 14.81 -18.08 -9.71
C GLU A 221 14.23 -19.35 -9.05
N LYS A 222 13.02 -19.28 -8.48
CA LYS A 222 12.33 -20.39 -7.78
C LYS A 222 12.22 -21.67 -8.62
N GLN A 223 12.14 -21.55 -9.94
CA GLN A 223 12.10 -22.71 -10.85
C GLN A 223 13.40 -23.53 -10.83
N GLN A 224 14.56 -22.92 -10.52
CA GLN A 224 15.83 -23.64 -10.43
C GLN A 224 15.87 -24.60 -9.24
N ALA A 225 15.13 -24.31 -8.16
CA ALA A 225 15.04 -25.14 -6.97
C ALA A 225 14.69 -26.60 -7.29
N ILE A 226 13.76 -26.81 -8.23
CA ILE A 226 13.29 -28.15 -8.62
C ILE A 226 14.45 -29.04 -9.07
N ASN A 227 15.37 -28.51 -9.88
CA ASN A 227 16.47 -29.31 -10.43
C ASN A 227 17.42 -29.81 -9.32
N TYR A 228 17.78 -28.93 -8.40
CA TYR A 228 18.68 -29.25 -7.30
C TYR A 228 18.02 -30.15 -6.25
N LEU A 229 16.77 -29.87 -5.87
CA LEU A 229 16.02 -30.68 -4.91
C LEU A 229 15.74 -32.08 -5.47
N LEU A 230 15.38 -32.21 -6.76
CA LEU A 230 15.23 -33.51 -7.41
C LEU A 230 16.53 -34.29 -7.41
N LYS A 231 17.66 -33.61 -7.67
CA LYS A 231 18.96 -34.26 -7.64
C LYS A 231 19.30 -34.74 -6.22
N ALA A 232 19.06 -33.92 -5.20
CA ALA A 232 19.28 -34.29 -3.81
C ALA A 232 18.52 -35.56 -3.42
N VAL A 233 17.21 -35.63 -3.67
CA VAL A 233 16.38 -36.79 -3.26
C VAL A 233 16.64 -38.07 -4.07
N ASN A 234 17.36 -37.98 -5.19
CA ASN A 234 17.72 -39.13 -6.03
C ASN A 234 19.16 -39.63 -5.79
N LEU A 235 20.02 -38.83 -5.17
CA LEU A 235 21.36 -39.24 -4.77
C LEU A 235 21.28 -40.08 -3.49
N LYS A 236 21.91 -41.27 -3.46
CA LYS A 236 21.93 -42.09 -2.24
C LYS A 236 22.72 -41.38 -1.15
N SER A 237 22.07 -41.00 -0.05
CA SER A 237 22.78 -40.51 1.13
C SER A 237 23.68 -41.60 1.72
N ASN A 238 24.89 -41.19 2.11
CA ASN A 238 25.83 -42.01 2.88
C ASN A 238 25.48 -42.02 4.39
N ASP A 239 24.45 -41.29 4.82
CA ASP A 239 23.99 -41.31 6.20
C ASP A 239 23.19 -42.58 6.49
N SER A 240 23.85 -43.49 7.21
CA SER A 240 23.27 -44.74 7.72
C SER A 240 21.98 -44.56 8.56
N LYS A 241 21.67 -43.35 9.02
CA LYS A 241 20.44 -43.02 9.75
C LYS A 241 19.22 -42.89 8.85
N LEU A 242 19.40 -42.56 7.56
CA LEU A 242 18.33 -42.34 6.60
C LEU A 242 17.87 -43.65 5.93
N LYS A 243 17.49 -44.67 6.72
CA LYS A 243 17.19 -46.03 6.21
C LYS A 243 16.05 -46.10 5.16
N ARG A 244 15.19 -45.08 5.08
CA ARG A 244 14.03 -45.01 4.16
C ARG A 244 14.09 -43.85 3.16
N PHE A 245 15.02 -42.91 3.34
CA PHE A 245 15.11 -41.68 2.54
C PHE A 245 16.49 -41.57 1.92
N ASN A 246 16.57 -41.05 0.71
CA ASN A 246 17.86 -40.82 0.04
C ASN A 246 18.48 -39.47 0.44
N ALA A 247 17.72 -38.57 1.04
CA ALA A 247 18.10 -37.24 1.51
C ALA A 247 17.36 -36.92 2.83
N PRO A 248 17.68 -35.82 3.55
CA PRO A 248 16.86 -35.32 4.66
C PRO A 248 15.39 -35.17 4.25
N MET A 249 14.45 -35.36 5.19
CA MET A 249 13.01 -35.32 4.89
C MET A 249 12.58 -33.92 4.42
N GLU A 250 13.25 -32.90 4.95
CA GLU A 250 13.15 -31.50 4.57
C GLU A 250 13.39 -31.31 3.06
N ALA A 251 14.36 -32.01 2.47
CA ALA A 251 14.63 -31.91 1.04
C ALA A 251 13.43 -32.36 0.18
N TYR A 252 12.70 -33.39 0.60
CA TYR A 252 11.45 -33.80 -0.04
C TYR A 252 10.34 -32.78 0.18
N PHE A 253 10.24 -32.21 1.39
CA PHE A 253 9.25 -31.20 1.71
C PHE A 253 9.42 -29.95 0.84
N TYR A 254 10.65 -29.42 0.75
CA TYR A 254 10.97 -28.31 -0.13
C TYR A 254 10.81 -28.67 -1.61
N LEU A 255 11.04 -29.92 -2.01
CA LEU A 255 10.74 -30.36 -3.38
C LEU A 255 9.24 -30.26 -3.69
N GLY A 256 8.39 -30.67 -2.77
CA GLY A 256 6.94 -30.52 -2.89
C GLY A 256 6.53 -29.04 -2.99
N GLN A 257 7.10 -28.17 -2.16
CA GLN A 257 6.87 -26.72 -2.23
C GLN A 257 7.34 -26.13 -3.55
N ALA A 258 8.55 -26.50 -4.01
CA ALA A 258 9.10 -26.07 -5.28
C ALA A 258 8.20 -26.50 -6.45
N TYR A 259 7.65 -27.72 -6.41
CA TYR A 259 6.64 -28.13 -7.38
C TYR A 259 5.36 -27.29 -7.32
N ARG A 260 4.83 -27.01 -6.13
CA ARG A 260 3.61 -26.20 -5.95
C ARG A 260 3.76 -24.78 -6.50
N VAL A 261 4.82 -24.05 -6.11
CA VAL A 261 5.03 -22.66 -6.54
C VAL A 261 5.30 -22.54 -8.04
N ASN A 262 5.76 -23.63 -8.68
CA ASN A 262 5.97 -23.73 -10.13
C ASN A 262 4.81 -24.46 -10.85
N TYR A 263 3.60 -24.43 -10.30
CA TYR A 263 2.38 -24.94 -10.91
C TYR A 263 2.35 -26.46 -11.25
N LYS A 264 3.21 -27.27 -10.60
CA LYS A 264 3.33 -28.73 -10.78
C LYS A 264 2.64 -29.50 -9.65
N TYR A 265 1.32 -29.32 -9.52
CA TYR A 265 0.57 -29.75 -8.33
C TYR A 265 0.44 -31.26 -8.17
N ASP A 266 0.33 -32.01 -9.27
CA ASP A 266 0.22 -33.46 -9.18
C ASP A 266 1.56 -34.07 -8.71
N GLU A 267 2.69 -33.52 -9.17
CA GLU A 267 4.02 -33.86 -8.66
C GLU A 267 4.18 -33.48 -7.19
N ALA A 268 3.74 -32.28 -6.80
CA ALA A 268 3.75 -31.84 -5.41
C ALA A 268 2.97 -32.81 -4.51
N LEU A 269 1.72 -33.13 -4.88
CA LEU A 269 0.87 -34.08 -4.15
C LEU A 269 1.49 -35.48 -4.05
N ASN A 270 2.18 -35.95 -5.10
CA ASN A 270 2.87 -37.23 -5.07
C ASN A 270 4.02 -37.22 -4.05
N VAL A 271 4.80 -36.14 -3.99
CA VAL A 271 5.89 -35.99 -3.02
C VAL A 271 5.36 -35.89 -1.59
N PHE A 272 4.32 -35.08 -1.36
CA PHE A 272 3.73 -34.96 -0.01
C PHE A 272 3.06 -36.25 0.45
N LYS A 273 2.39 -36.97 -0.44
CA LYS A 273 1.83 -38.30 -0.12
C LYS A 273 2.93 -39.28 0.27
N PHE A 274 4.05 -39.28 -0.46
CA PHE A 274 5.21 -40.10 -0.08
C PHE A 274 5.72 -39.75 1.32
N LEU A 275 5.78 -38.46 1.69
CA LEU A 275 6.14 -38.05 3.05
C LEU A 275 5.12 -38.54 4.09
N GLN A 276 3.83 -38.36 3.86
CA GLN A 276 2.77 -38.85 4.76
C GLN A 276 2.83 -40.37 4.99
N ASP A 277 3.08 -41.14 3.94
CA ASP A 277 3.19 -42.61 4.02
C ASP A 277 4.48 -43.07 4.72
N SER A 278 5.53 -42.23 4.69
CA SER A 278 6.86 -42.56 5.22
C SER A 278 7.09 -42.11 6.67
N LEU A 279 6.36 -41.08 7.12
CA LEU A 279 6.48 -40.49 8.45
C LEU A 279 5.71 -41.28 9.52
N PRO A 280 6.20 -41.31 10.78
CA PRO A 280 5.41 -41.82 11.90
C PRO A 280 4.13 -40.99 12.09
N LYS A 281 3.00 -41.66 12.34
CA LYS A 281 1.69 -40.99 12.49
C LYS A 281 1.48 -40.32 13.87
N GLU A 282 2.37 -40.54 14.82
CA GLU A 282 2.26 -40.04 16.19
C GLU A 282 2.86 -38.63 16.29
N GLU A 283 2.02 -37.62 16.53
CA GLU A 283 2.35 -36.24 16.96
C GLU A 283 3.57 -35.57 16.30
N SER A 284 3.72 -35.73 14.97
CA SER A 284 4.75 -35.03 14.23
C SER A 284 4.27 -33.64 13.80
N VAL A 285 4.83 -32.58 14.37
CA VAL A 285 4.67 -31.19 13.88
C VAL A 285 4.97 -31.10 12.38
N PHE A 286 5.98 -31.85 11.92
CA PHE A 286 6.33 -31.93 10.51
C PHE A 286 5.23 -32.55 9.64
N LEU A 287 4.49 -33.55 10.15
CA LEU A 287 3.35 -34.11 9.43
C LEU A 287 2.22 -33.07 9.26
N GLN A 288 2.00 -32.20 10.25
CA GLN A 288 1.03 -31.10 10.13
C GLN A 288 1.45 -30.10 9.04
N LEU A 289 2.75 -29.81 8.91
CA LEU A 289 3.27 -28.99 7.80
C LEU A 289 3.01 -29.64 6.43
N VAL A 290 3.24 -30.96 6.33
CA VAL A 290 2.95 -31.72 5.10
C VAL A 290 1.45 -31.73 4.79
N GLU A 291 0.59 -31.92 5.79
CA GLU A 291 -0.87 -31.86 5.63
C GLU A 291 -1.36 -30.48 5.18
N ARG A 292 -0.76 -29.40 5.70
CA ARG A 292 -1.01 -28.02 5.21
C ARG A 292 -0.69 -27.91 3.73
N GLU A 293 0.49 -28.36 3.29
CA GLU A 293 0.87 -28.27 1.87
C GLU A 293 -0.06 -29.08 0.94
N VAL A 294 -0.53 -30.26 1.40
CA VAL A 294 -1.55 -31.04 0.69
C VAL A 294 -2.86 -30.25 0.59
N HIS A 295 -3.28 -29.58 1.66
CA HIS A 295 -4.46 -28.73 1.66
C HIS A 295 -4.33 -27.58 0.65
N LEU A 296 -3.21 -26.85 0.66
CA LEU A 296 -2.91 -25.79 -0.31
C LEU A 296 -2.98 -26.32 -1.75
N CYS A 297 -2.33 -27.44 -2.06
CA CYS A 297 -2.38 -28.05 -3.39
C CYS A 297 -3.81 -28.39 -3.85
N ASN A 298 -4.66 -28.89 -2.94
CA ASN A 298 -6.05 -29.18 -3.26
C ASN A 298 -6.88 -27.91 -3.48
N ASN A 299 -6.62 -26.84 -2.71
CA ASN A 299 -7.24 -25.53 -2.94
C ASN A 299 -6.89 -24.97 -4.31
N VAL A 300 -5.61 -25.05 -4.71
CA VAL A 300 -5.17 -24.66 -6.06
C VAL A 300 -5.97 -25.41 -7.13
N LYS A 301 -6.07 -26.74 -7.05
CA LYS A 301 -6.83 -27.53 -8.03
C LYS A 301 -8.29 -27.12 -8.12
N ARG A 302 -8.91 -26.76 -6.99
CA ARG A 302 -10.30 -26.27 -6.94
C ARG A 302 -10.42 -24.89 -7.59
N LEU A 303 -9.56 -23.94 -7.25
CA LEU A 303 -9.63 -22.56 -7.75
C LEU A 303 -9.32 -22.50 -9.25
N LEU A 304 -8.34 -23.26 -9.74
CA LEU A 304 -8.02 -23.35 -11.17
C LEU A 304 -9.14 -23.99 -12.00
N SER A 305 -10.01 -24.81 -11.39
CA SER A 305 -11.14 -25.43 -12.09
C SER A 305 -12.29 -24.47 -12.38
N ASN A 306 -12.33 -23.31 -11.71
CA ASN A 306 -13.34 -22.28 -11.88
C ASN A 306 -12.70 -20.89 -11.76
N PRO A 307 -11.91 -20.46 -12.76
CA PRO A 307 -11.22 -19.18 -12.72
C PRO A 307 -12.21 -18.01 -12.75
N MET A 308 -11.86 -16.92 -12.07
CA MET A 308 -12.54 -15.65 -12.17
C MET A 308 -12.49 -15.12 -13.60
N GLN A 309 -13.55 -14.41 -14.01
CA GLN A 309 -13.59 -13.68 -15.28
C GLN A 309 -13.08 -12.25 -15.07
N ILE A 310 -11.77 -12.10 -15.01
CA ILE A 310 -11.09 -10.82 -14.81
C ILE A 310 -9.93 -10.66 -15.79
N GLN A 311 -9.57 -9.41 -16.09
CA GLN A 311 -8.32 -9.06 -16.74
C GLN A 311 -7.33 -8.56 -15.69
N ILE A 312 -6.07 -8.96 -15.81
CA ILE A 312 -4.98 -8.52 -14.93
C ILE A 312 -3.87 -7.99 -15.81
N GLU A 313 -3.35 -6.81 -15.46
CA GLU A 313 -2.25 -6.18 -16.17
C GLU A 313 -1.35 -5.39 -15.21
N PRO A 314 -0.02 -5.36 -15.43
CA PRO A 314 0.86 -4.53 -14.64
C PRO A 314 0.60 -3.06 -14.97
N VAL A 315 0.55 -2.20 -13.96
CA VAL A 315 0.35 -0.75 -14.16
C VAL A 315 1.70 -0.11 -14.50
N SER A 316 2.05 -0.18 -15.79
CA SER A 316 3.39 0.15 -16.30
C SER A 316 3.83 1.58 -16.00
N GLU A 317 2.89 2.52 -15.89
CA GLU A 317 3.16 3.92 -15.55
C GLU A 317 3.64 4.09 -14.10
N LEU A 318 3.22 3.19 -13.21
CA LEU A 318 3.56 3.22 -11.80
C LEU A 318 4.82 2.43 -11.50
N ASN A 319 4.98 1.24 -12.11
CA ASN A 319 6.07 0.32 -11.81
C ASN A 319 7.43 0.77 -12.34
N SER A 320 8.48 0.20 -11.75
CA SER A 320 9.89 0.42 -12.02
C SER A 320 10.65 -0.91 -12.00
N GLU A 321 11.96 -0.92 -12.24
CA GLU A 321 12.79 -2.13 -12.12
C GLU A 321 13.04 -2.57 -10.65
N PHE A 322 12.44 -1.87 -9.68
CA PHE A 322 12.56 -2.11 -8.25
C PHE A 322 11.21 -2.55 -7.66
N THR A 323 11.21 -2.98 -6.40
CA THR A 323 9.95 -3.33 -5.71
C THR A 323 9.01 -2.12 -5.62
N ASP A 324 7.81 -2.27 -6.17
CA ASP A 324 6.70 -1.32 -6.13
C ASP A 324 5.45 -2.00 -5.57
N HIS A 325 4.96 -1.55 -4.41
CA HIS A 325 3.93 -2.26 -3.67
C HIS A 325 3.05 -1.36 -2.79
N SER A 326 2.12 -1.99 -2.06
CA SER A 326 1.19 -1.36 -1.12
C SER A 326 0.42 -0.16 -1.71
N PRO A 327 -0.26 -0.32 -2.86
CA PRO A 327 -1.04 0.75 -3.45
C PRO A 327 -2.24 1.11 -2.57
N VAL A 328 -2.54 2.39 -2.44
CA VAL A 328 -3.73 2.94 -1.80
C VAL A 328 -4.34 4.01 -2.69
N ILE A 329 -5.68 4.06 -2.79
CA ILE A 329 -6.39 4.92 -3.74
C ILE A 329 -7.54 5.68 -3.05
N SER A 330 -7.81 6.92 -3.50
CA SER A 330 -8.99 7.68 -3.08
C SER A 330 -10.27 7.11 -3.71
N PHE A 331 -11.43 7.28 -3.06
CA PHE A 331 -12.70 6.74 -3.56
C PHE A 331 -13.15 7.33 -4.90
N ASP A 332 -12.73 8.57 -5.21
CA ASP A 332 -12.95 9.20 -6.52
C ASP A 332 -11.90 8.81 -7.57
N GLN A 333 -10.97 7.91 -7.22
CA GLN A 333 -9.91 7.38 -8.07
C GLN A 333 -8.99 8.44 -8.67
N LYS A 334 -8.86 9.61 -8.02
CA LYS A 334 -8.02 10.72 -8.50
C LYS A 334 -6.60 10.70 -7.96
N ILE A 335 -6.37 10.02 -6.84
CA ILE A 335 -5.07 9.91 -6.17
C ILE A 335 -4.77 8.44 -5.95
N LEU A 336 -3.59 8.00 -6.36
CA LEU A 336 -3.00 6.72 -5.99
C LEU A 336 -1.64 6.98 -5.35
N ILE A 337 -1.42 6.39 -4.18
CA ILE A 337 -0.17 6.46 -3.42
C ILE A 337 0.34 5.03 -3.25
N PHE A 338 1.65 4.83 -3.29
CA PHE A 338 2.25 3.51 -3.17
C PHE A 338 3.67 3.59 -2.61
N THR A 339 4.19 2.46 -2.17
CA THR A 339 5.57 2.30 -1.70
C THR A 339 6.46 1.79 -2.81
N SER A 340 7.68 2.31 -2.87
CA SER A 340 8.64 1.95 -3.90
C SER A 340 10.07 1.97 -3.36
N ARG A 341 10.87 0.98 -3.78
CA ARG A 341 12.32 0.91 -3.53
C ARG A 341 13.17 1.44 -4.70
N ARG A 342 12.58 2.25 -5.57
CA ARG A 342 13.29 2.94 -6.66
C ARG A 342 14.30 3.95 -6.15
N LYS A 343 15.31 4.25 -6.99
CA LYS A 343 16.33 5.25 -6.66
C LYS A 343 15.72 6.64 -6.40
N ASN A 344 15.88 7.14 -5.18
CA ASN A 344 15.57 8.52 -4.81
C ASN A 344 16.66 9.49 -5.33
N LYS A 345 16.29 10.74 -5.61
CA LYS A 345 17.21 11.82 -6.01
C LYS A 345 18.18 12.22 -4.90
N ASP A 346 17.76 12.12 -3.65
CA ASP A 346 18.51 12.62 -2.49
C ASP A 346 19.33 11.51 -1.78
N PHE A 347 18.99 10.24 -2.01
CA PHE A 347 19.61 9.09 -1.33
C PHE A 347 20.11 8.04 -2.34
N GLU A 348 21.44 7.88 -2.42
CA GLU A 348 22.07 7.04 -3.46
C GLU A 348 22.51 5.64 -3.00
N ARG A 349 22.29 5.27 -1.73
CA ARG A 349 22.81 3.99 -1.22
C ARG A 349 21.82 2.87 -1.49
N ALA A 350 22.19 1.97 -2.40
CA ALA A 350 21.54 0.67 -2.52
C ALA A 350 21.97 -0.25 -1.35
N TYR A 351 21.07 -1.13 -0.95
CA TYR A 351 21.32 -2.26 -0.05
C TYR A 351 22.04 -3.40 -0.80
N ASP A 352 22.42 -4.44 -0.07
CA ASP A 352 23.13 -5.59 -0.64
C ASP A 352 22.27 -6.37 -1.66
N ASP A 353 20.94 -6.22 -1.59
CA ASP A 353 19.96 -6.73 -2.56
C ASP A 353 19.85 -5.87 -3.84
N GLY A 354 20.58 -4.74 -3.93
CA GLY A 354 20.58 -3.84 -5.07
C GLY A 354 19.40 -2.84 -5.10
N GLN A 355 18.54 -2.84 -4.09
CA GLN A 355 17.38 -1.95 -4.00
C GLN A 355 17.63 -0.78 -3.02
N TYR A 356 16.77 0.24 -3.02
CA TYR A 356 16.91 1.43 -2.18
C TYR A 356 16.02 1.38 -0.93
N ASP A 357 16.05 2.44 -0.12
CA ASP A 357 15.09 2.64 0.97
C ASP A 357 13.65 2.61 0.42
N GLU A 358 12.71 2.17 1.26
CA GLU A 358 11.28 2.24 0.92
C GLU A 358 10.82 3.68 1.08
N ASP A 359 10.36 4.28 -0.02
CA ASP A 359 9.83 5.63 -0.05
C ASP A 359 8.39 5.62 -0.57
N ILE A 360 7.62 6.62 -0.19
CA ILE A 360 6.22 6.77 -0.62
C ILE A 360 6.14 7.70 -1.83
N TYR A 361 5.44 7.25 -2.86
CA TYR A 361 5.22 7.96 -4.11
C TYR A 361 3.74 8.20 -4.36
N ILE A 362 3.43 9.27 -5.07
CA ILE A 362 2.08 9.65 -5.48
C ILE A 362 1.98 9.77 -6.99
N SER A 363 0.88 9.27 -7.53
CA SER A 363 0.43 9.53 -8.88
C SER A 363 -1.01 10.04 -8.85
N VAL A 364 -1.32 10.99 -9.71
CA VAL A 364 -2.66 11.55 -9.85
C VAL A 364 -3.23 11.17 -11.20
N LYS A 365 -4.55 11.04 -11.31
CA LYS A 365 -5.17 10.92 -12.64
C LYS A 365 -5.21 12.28 -13.32
N ASP A 366 -4.73 12.32 -14.55
CA ASP A 366 -4.86 13.50 -15.41
C ASP A 366 -6.28 13.65 -15.98
N ASP A 367 -6.45 14.64 -16.88
CA ASP A 367 -7.72 14.94 -17.52
C ASP A 367 -8.15 13.88 -18.54
N ASP A 368 -7.19 13.10 -19.08
CA ASP A 368 -7.45 11.99 -20.01
C ASP A 368 -7.80 10.69 -19.24
N GLY A 369 -7.55 10.66 -17.93
CA GLY A 369 -7.87 9.56 -17.03
C GLY A 369 -6.71 8.60 -16.77
N ASP A 370 -5.52 8.96 -17.27
CA ASP A 370 -4.29 8.19 -17.13
C ASP A 370 -3.54 8.59 -15.86
N TRP A 371 -2.77 7.65 -15.30
CA TRP A 371 -1.92 7.93 -14.15
C TRP A 371 -0.70 8.74 -14.59
N THR A 372 -0.43 9.86 -13.92
CA THR A 372 0.79 10.62 -14.16
C THR A 372 2.04 9.85 -13.71
N SER A 373 3.21 10.21 -14.23
CA SER A 373 4.48 9.72 -13.70
C SER A 373 4.54 9.90 -12.17
N PRO A 374 4.92 8.86 -11.40
CA PRO A 374 5.01 8.96 -9.95
C PRO A 374 6.01 10.02 -9.48
N GLU A 375 5.61 10.78 -8.46
CA GLU A 375 6.44 11.77 -7.76
C GLU A 375 6.59 11.38 -6.30
N GLU A 376 7.69 11.75 -5.65
CA GLU A 376 7.86 11.57 -4.20
C GLU A 376 6.76 12.33 -3.44
N ILE A 377 6.14 11.70 -2.45
CA ILE A 377 4.91 12.22 -1.81
C ILE A 377 5.11 13.60 -1.15
N SER A 378 6.20 13.76 -0.37
CA SER A 378 6.54 14.94 0.41
C SER A 378 7.84 14.71 1.18
N SER A 379 8.70 15.73 1.25
CA SER A 379 9.89 15.73 2.12
C SER A 379 9.57 15.82 3.62
N ASN A 380 8.30 15.99 3.99
CA ASN A 380 7.85 15.84 5.37
C ASN A 380 7.61 14.38 5.76
N ILE A 381 7.47 13.48 4.79
CA ILE A 381 7.20 12.05 4.98
C ILE A 381 8.46 11.24 4.69
N ASN A 382 8.95 11.29 3.45
CA ASN A 382 10.11 10.47 3.04
C ASN A 382 11.37 10.99 3.72
N THR A 383 12.09 10.09 4.39
CA THR A 383 13.33 10.36 5.11
C THR A 383 14.46 9.46 4.59
N ASN A 384 15.54 9.33 5.36
CA ASN A 384 16.65 8.41 5.06
C ASN A 384 16.47 7.04 5.74
N GLU A 385 15.22 6.70 6.05
CA GLU A 385 14.76 5.47 6.68
C GLU A 385 13.61 4.91 5.83
N HIS A 386 13.11 3.72 6.17
CA HIS A 386 12.01 3.10 5.43
C HIS A 386 10.65 3.67 5.85
N GLU A 387 9.89 4.17 4.87
CA GLU A 387 8.51 4.58 5.02
C GLU A 387 7.60 3.89 3.99
N ALA A 388 6.52 3.26 4.46
CA ALA A 388 5.57 2.57 3.58
C ALA A 388 4.13 3.11 3.71
N SER A 389 3.43 3.27 2.59
CA SER A 389 2.01 3.60 2.57
C SER A 389 1.20 2.37 2.90
N ILE A 390 0.35 2.46 3.92
CA ILE A 390 -0.46 1.31 4.36
C ILE A 390 -1.96 1.59 4.37
N GLY A 391 -2.40 2.85 4.31
CA GLY A 391 -3.82 3.16 4.22
C GLY A 391 -4.08 4.60 3.80
N LEU A 392 -5.19 4.84 3.10
CA LEU A 392 -5.61 6.18 2.69
C LEU A 392 -7.09 6.35 3.04
N SER A 393 -7.46 7.49 3.63
CA SER A 393 -8.86 7.83 3.82
C SER A 393 -9.58 7.96 2.48
N GLY A 394 -10.87 7.66 2.43
CA GLY A 394 -11.64 7.67 1.17
C GLY A 394 -11.60 9.01 0.42
N ASP A 395 -11.42 10.12 1.13
CA ASP A 395 -11.25 11.46 0.57
C ASP A 395 -9.82 11.83 0.16
N GLY A 396 -8.85 10.96 0.45
CA GLY A 396 -7.44 11.17 0.14
C GLY A 396 -6.75 12.22 1.00
N GLN A 397 -7.24 12.47 2.23
CA GLN A 397 -6.70 13.53 3.11
C GLN A 397 -5.95 13.02 4.34
N GLU A 398 -6.11 11.76 4.74
CA GLU A 398 -5.33 11.10 5.79
C GLU A 398 -4.60 9.89 5.21
N LEU A 399 -3.27 9.91 5.25
CA LEU A 399 -2.39 8.83 4.84
C LEU A 399 -1.84 8.15 6.09
N TYR A 400 -2.03 6.84 6.17
CA TYR A 400 -1.49 5.98 7.20
C TYR A 400 -0.19 5.39 6.70
N ILE A 401 0.84 5.46 7.54
CA ILE A 401 2.23 5.18 7.19
C ILE A 401 2.78 4.14 8.18
N TYR A 402 3.42 3.10 7.66
CA TYR A 402 4.23 2.20 8.45
C TYR A 402 5.65 2.75 8.58
N LYS A 403 6.21 2.65 9.78
CA LYS A 403 7.61 2.96 10.07
C LYS A 403 8.16 2.04 11.16
N ASP A 404 9.37 1.54 10.97
CA ASP A 404 10.09 0.78 12.00
C ASP A 404 10.86 1.73 12.93
N ASP A 405 10.51 1.73 14.21
CA ASP A 405 11.16 2.57 15.23
C ASP A 405 12.20 1.75 16.03
N GLY A 406 13.17 1.15 15.34
CA GLY A 406 14.24 0.37 15.98
C GLY A 406 13.81 -1.04 16.36
N GLY A 407 13.11 -1.72 15.46
CA GLY A 407 12.57 -3.08 15.61
C GLY A 407 11.12 -3.14 16.06
N ASP A 408 10.50 -2.00 16.35
CA ASP A 408 9.08 -1.87 16.65
C ASP A 408 8.36 -1.27 15.42
N GLY A 409 7.62 -2.09 14.67
CA GLY A 409 6.81 -1.63 13.54
C GLY A 409 5.57 -0.86 14.01
N ASN A 410 5.41 0.39 13.58
CA ASN A 410 4.41 1.31 14.10
C ASN A 410 3.60 2.00 13.00
N ILE A 411 2.35 2.36 13.33
CA ILE A 411 1.44 3.09 12.47
C ILE A 411 1.45 4.58 12.82
N TYR A 412 1.72 5.39 11.80
CA TYR A 412 1.67 6.83 11.83
C TYR A 412 0.54 7.35 10.94
N VAL A 413 0.11 8.59 11.15
CA VAL A 413 -0.85 9.28 10.28
C VAL A 413 -0.28 10.63 9.84
N SER A 414 -0.33 10.91 8.55
CA SER A 414 -0.08 12.22 7.96
C SER A 414 -1.37 12.78 7.37
N LYS A 415 -1.53 14.11 7.42
CA LYS A 415 -2.70 14.82 6.91
C LYS A 415 -2.31 15.75 5.79
N LEU A 416 -3.09 15.74 4.71
CA LEU A 416 -2.93 16.67 3.60
C LEU A 416 -3.36 18.08 4.04
N LYS A 417 -2.40 18.99 4.21
CA LYS A 417 -2.62 20.40 4.60
C LYS A 417 -2.42 21.29 3.39
N GLY A 418 -3.53 21.66 2.76
CA GLY A 418 -3.51 22.35 1.48
C GLY A 418 -3.04 21.43 0.36
N THR A 419 -1.80 21.61 -0.12
CA THR A 419 -1.21 20.83 -1.23
C THR A 419 -0.04 19.94 -0.79
N ASP A 420 0.33 19.96 0.48
CA ASP A 420 1.47 19.20 1.00
C ASP A 420 1.05 18.39 2.24
N TRP A 421 1.78 17.32 2.52
CA TRP A 421 1.51 16.42 3.64
C TRP A 421 2.19 16.90 4.91
N SER A 422 1.51 16.77 6.05
CA SER A 422 2.12 17.07 7.34
C SER A 422 3.20 16.04 7.71
N LYS A 423 4.06 16.38 8.67
CA LYS A 423 4.91 15.37 9.30
C LYS A 423 4.04 14.26 9.90
N PRO A 424 4.39 12.97 9.71
CA PRO A 424 3.64 11.86 10.28
C PRO A 424 3.59 11.93 11.81
N GLU A 425 2.40 11.73 12.38
CA GLU A 425 2.17 11.66 13.82
C GLU A 425 1.93 10.20 14.23
N LYS A 426 2.70 9.71 15.22
CA LYS A 426 2.56 8.34 15.72
C LYS A 426 1.18 8.15 16.36
N LEU A 427 0.45 7.12 15.98
CA LEU A 427 -0.83 6.80 16.62
C LEU A 427 -0.64 6.37 18.08
N GLY A 428 -1.71 6.51 18.87
CA GLY A 428 -1.69 6.27 20.31
C GLY A 428 -1.40 4.81 20.71
N SER A 429 -1.10 4.61 21.99
CA SER A 429 -0.67 3.32 22.54
C SER A 429 -1.74 2.21 22.58
N THR A 430 -2.98 2.52 22.20
CA THR A 430 -4.02 1.52 21.99
C THR A 430 -3.83 0.77 20.67
N ILE A 431 -3.18 1.43 19.70
CA ILE A 431 -2.81 0.90 18.39
C ILE A 431 -1.34 0.49 18.43
N ASN A 432 -0.43 1.43 18.67
CA ASN A 432 1.00 1.17 18.65
C ASN A 432 1.50 0.54 19.95
N THR A 433 2.14 -0.61 19.84
CA THR A 433 2.67 -1.37 20.96
C THR A 433 4.16 -1.66 20.76
N LYS A 434 4.66 -2.71 21.43
CA LYS A 434 6.04 -3.22 21.26
C LYS A 434 6.10 -4.40 20.28
N TYR A 435 4.97 -4.65 19.64
CA TYR A 435 4.73 -5.69 18.66
C TYR A 435 4.71 -5.01 17.30
N ASN A 436 4.71 -5.78 16.23
CA ASN A 436 4.72 -5.25 14.89
C ASN A 436 3.28 -4.93 14.44
N GLU A 437 2.95 -3.64 14.38
CA GLU A 437 1.74 -3.14 13.72
C GLU A 437 2.05 -2.78 12.26
N ALA A 438 1.69 -3.68 11.34
CA ALA A 438 2.26 -3.69 9.98
C ALA A 438 1.40 -2.98 8.92
N HIS A 439 0.07 -2.99 9.04
CA HIS A 439 -0.82 -2.42 8.03
C HIS A 439 -2.14 -1.92 8.63
N ALA A 440 -2.82 -0.97 7.97
CA ALA A 440 -4.07 -0.40 8.49
C ALA A 440 -5.01 0.16 7.42
N THR A 441 -6.30 0.22 7.72
CA THR A 441 -7.32 0.85 6.88
C THR A 441 -8.36 1.54 7.76
N ILE A 442 -8.90 2.65 7.27
CA ILE A 442 -9.87 3.49 7.98
C ILE A 442 -11.24 3.36 7.32
N SER A 443 -12.30 3.22 8.13
CA SER A 443 -13.67 3.18 7.63
C SER A 443 -14.05 4.46 6.87
N PRO A 444 -14.99 4.41 5.92
CA PRO A 444 -15.41 5.57 5.13
C PRO A 444 -15.80 6.82 5.95
N ASP A 445 -16.34 6.62 7.15
CA ASP A 445 -16.76 7.67 8.09
C ASP A 445 -15.65 8.15 9.05
N GLY A 446 -14.45 7.57 8.97
CA GLY A 446 -13.31 7.90 9.82
C GLY A 446 -13.43 7.47 11.29
N GLN A 447 -14.38 6.58 11.62
CA GLN A 447 -14.68 6.18 13.00
C GLN A 447 -14.05 4.85 13.44
N ILE A 448 -13.67 3.97 12.52
CA ILE A 448 -13.12 2.64 12.83
C ILE A 448 -11.83 2.44 12.04
N LEU A 449 -10.72 2.22 12.74
CA LEU A 449 -9.47 1.81 12.13
C LEU A 449 -9.31 0.30 12.30
N TYR A 450 -9.13 -0.42 11.20
CA TYR A 450 -8.71 -1.82 11.19
C TYR A 450 -7.20 -1.88 10.97
N PHE A 451 -6.49 -2.75 11.68
CA PHE A 451 -5.05 -2.84 11.56
C PHE A 451 -4.54 -4.24 11.93
N THR A 452 -3.34 -4.60 11.47
CA THR A 452 -2.72 -5.90 11.73
C THR A 452 -1.70 -5.79 12.87
N SER A 453 -1.58 -6.85 13.68
CA SER A 453 -0.61 -6.89 14.78
C SER A 453 -0.28 -8.33 15.19
N ASP A 454 0.98 -8.60 15.51
CA ASP A 454 1.43 -9.87 16.13
C ASP A 454 1.40 -9.79 17.68
N ARG A 455 0.58 -8.90 18.23
CA ARG A 455 0.40 -8.77 19.69
C ARG A 455 -0.10 -10.07 20.32
N LYS A 456 0.42 -10.35 21.53
CA LYS A 456 -0.01 -11.50 22.33
C LYS A 456 -1.52 -11.52 22.58
N GLY A 457 -2.10 -12.72 22.47
CA GLY A 457 -3.53 -12.95 22.70
C GLY A 457 -4.34 -13.08 21.41
N GLY A 458 -3.69 -12.98 20.25
CA GLY A 458 -4.25 -13.36 18.95
C GLY A 458 -4.38 -14.87 18.73
N PHE A 459 -4.83 -15.25 17.54
CA PHE A 459 -5.06 -16.62 17.07
C PHE A 459 -3.83 -17.22 16.39
N GLY A 460 -3.01 -16.40 15.74
CA GLY A 460 -1.91 -16.86 14.91
C GLY A 460 -0.68 -15.97 14.95
N GLY A 461 -0.08 -15.76 13.78
CA GLY A 461 1.05 -14.85 13.59
C GLY A 461 0.57 -13.41 13.74
N LYS A 462 0.32 -12.72 12.63
CA LYS A 462 -0.39 -11.43 12.62
C LYS A 462 -1.88 -11.65 12.48
N ASP A 463 -2.62 -10.94 13.33
CA ASP A 463 -4.07 -10.93 13.34
C ASP A 463 -4.59 -9.53 12.98
N ILE A 464 -5.81 -9.46 12.44
CA ILE A 464 -6.55 -8.20 12.23
C ILE A 464 -7.31 -7.81 13.50
N TYR A 465 -7.15 -6.55 13.89
CA TYR A 465 -7.83 -5.88 14.99
C TYR A 465 -8.62 -4.68 14.48
N LEU A 466 -9.57 -4.20 15.27
CA LEU A 466 -10.21 -2.89 15.09
C LEU A 466 -10.08 -2.02 16.34
N VAL A 467 -10.10 -0.70 16.15
CA VAL A 467 -10.32 0.30 17.20
C VAL A 467 -11.40 1.28 16.76
N ARG A 468 -12.20 1.76 17.71
CA ARG A 468 -13.25 2.76 17.47
C ARG A 468 -12.83 4.10 18.02
N LYS A 469 -13.07 5.17 17.26
CA LYS A 469 -12.85 6.54 17.72
C LYS A 469 -13.90 6.88 18.79
N LEU A 470 -13.43 7.45 19.89
CA LEU A 470 -14.25 7.89 21.02
C LEU A 470 -14.79 9.30 20.77
N PRO A 471 -15.85 9.75 21.48
CA PRO A 471 -16.41 11.10 21.31
C PRO A 471 -15.42 12.25 21.57
N ASN A 472 -14.34 11.99 22.30
CA ASN A 472 -13.27 12.96 22.54
C ASN A 472 -12.23 13.04 21.40
N GLY A 473 -12.34 12.19 20.38
CA GLY A 473 -11.44 12.09 19.24
C GLY A 473 -10.32 11.05 19.38
N ASP A 474 -10.12 10.48 20.57
CA ASP A 474 -9.09 9.47 20.82
C ASP A 474 -9.51 8.09 20.28
N TRP A 475 -8.53 7.23 19.99
CA TRP A 475 -8.79 5.83 19.67
C TRP A 475 -9.06 5.01 20.93
N GLY A 476 -10.15 4.25 20.92
CA GLY A 476 -10.54 3.32 21.97
C GLY A 476 -9.62 2.09 22.08
N LYS A 477 -10.08 1.07 22.78
CA LYS A 477 -9.34 -0.18 22.97
C LYS A 477 -9.35 -1.02 21.69
N ALA A 478 -8.21 -1.66 21.37
CA ALA A 478 -8.13 -2.61 20.26
C ALA A 478 -8.88 -3.90 20.57
N GLU A 479 -9.63 -4.38 19.58
CA GLU A 479 -10.45 -5.59 19.61
C GLU A 479 -10.03 -6.51 18.46
N ASN A 480 -9.73 -7.77 18.76
CA ASN A 480 -9.39 -8.77 17.74
C ASN A 480 -10.66 -9.16 16.97
N LEU A 481 -10.58 -9.30 15.63
CA LEU A 481 -11.75 -9.64 14.80
C LEU A 481 -12.26 -11.09 14.97
N GLY A 482 -11.59 -11.90 15.78
CA GLY A 482 -12.04 -13.23 16.13
C GLY A 482 -11.67 -14.30 15.09
N PRO A 483 -11.99 -15.57 15.37
CA PRO A 483 -11.50 -16.73 14.61
C PRO A 483 -12.18 -16.93 13.25
N ILE A 484 -13.18 -16.10 12.93
CA ILE A 484 -13.80 -16.10 11.59
C ILE A 484 -12.86 -15.43 10.60
N ILE A 485 -12.22 -14.33 11.00
CA ILE A 485 -11.29 -13.57 10.18
C ILE A 485 -9.85 -14.05 10.40
N ASN A 486 -9.45 -14.17 11.67
CA ASN A 486 -8.08 -14.52 12.04
C ASN A 486 -7.89 -16.04 12.16
N THR A 487 -6.75 -16.53 11.69
CA THR A 487 -6.38 -17.95 11.69
C THR A 487 -5.16 -18.18 12.57
N GLN A 488 -4.58 -19.38 12.51
CA GLN A 488 -3.30 -19.67 13.16
C GLN A 488 -2.08 -19.17 12.36
N TYR A 489 -2.30 -18.57 11.19
CA TYR A 489 -1.28 -18.06 10.29
C TYR A 489 -1.33 -16.52 10.25
N ASP A 490 -0.70 -15.90 9.25
CA ASP A 490 -0.73 -14.45 9.09
C ASP A 490 -1.96 -14.00 8.28
N GLU A 491 -2.68 -13.04 8.85
CA GLU A 491 -3.63 -12.15 8.18
C GLU A 491 -3.04 -10.74 8.10
N GLU A 492 -2.97 -10.20 6.89
CA GLU A 492 -2.33 -8.94 6.58
C GLU A 492 -3.17 -8.07 5.64
N ALA A 493 -2.71 -6.83 5.47
CA ALA A 493 -3.23 -5.91 4.45
C ALA A 493 -4.77 -5.74 4.46
N PRO A 494 -5.40 -5.42 5.61
CA PRO A 494 -6.83 -5.20 5.66
C PRO A 494 -7.20 -3.94 4.84
N TYR A 495 -8.29 -4.02 4.11
CA TYR A 495 -8.91 -2.92 3.40
C TYR A 495 -10.43 -2.95 3.58
N ILE A 496 -10.99 -1.95 4.26
CA ILE A 496 -12.43 -1.80 4.38
C ILE A 496 -12.95 -0.98 3.19
N ALA A 497 -13.89 -1.55 2.44
CA ALA A 497 -14.38 -0.96 1.21
C ALA A 497 -15.24 0.29 1.46
N ALA A 498 -15.56 0.99 0.36
CA ALA A 498 -16.34 2.22 0.40
C ALA A 498 -17.76 2.04 1.00
N ASP A 499 -18.32 0.83 0.96
CA ASP A 499 -19.60 0.49 1.60
C ASP A 499 -19.52 0.40 3.13
N GLY A 500 -18.30 0.41 3.70
CA GLY A 500 -18.03 0.25 5.13
C GLY A 500 -18.37 -1.13 5.70
N GLN A 501 -18.72 -2.09 4.84
CA GLN A 501 -19.25 -3.41 5.22
C GLN A 501 -18.42 -4.57 4.68
N THR A 502 -17.72 -4.38 3.56
CA THR A 502 -16.90 -5.42 2.94
C THR A 502 -15.42 -5.22 3.30
N LEU A 503 -14.84 -6.19 3.98
CA LEU A 503 -13.43 -6.26 4.32
C LEU A 503 -12.70 -7.16 3.32
N TYR A 504 -11.71 -6.60 2.65
CA TYR A 504 -10.71 -7.36 1.91
C TYR A 504 -9.47 -7.49 2.79
N PHE A 505 -8.78 -8.62 2.71
CA PHE A 505 -7.53 -8.85 3.44
C PHE A 505 -6.75 -9.99 2.79
N SER A 506 -5.46 -10.07 3.09
CA SER A 506 -4.60 -11.14 2.59
C SER A 506 -4.33 -12.14 3.69
N SER A 507 -4.38 -13.44 3.42
CA SER A 507 -4.18 -14.48 4.45
C SER A 507 -3.41 -15.67 3.91
N GLN A 508 -2.54 -16.22 4.75
CA GLN A 508 -1.88 -17.52 4.51
C GLN A 508 -2.68 -18.73 5.02
N GLY A 509 -3.86 -18.46 5.60
CA GLY A 509 -4.78 -19.43 6.17
C GLY A 509 -5.99 -19.69 5.28
N HIS A 510 -7.13 -19.94 5.92
CA HIS A 510 -8.41 -20.19 5.25
C HIS A 510 -8.30 -21.24 4.14
N SER A 511 -8.85 -20.94 2.96
CA SER A 511 -8.74 -21.78 1.76
C SER A 511 -7.64 -21.29 0.81
N SER A 512 -6.52 -20.80 1.35
CA SER A 512 -5.39 -20.29 0.56
C SER A 512 -4.82 -21.36 -0.39
N MET A 513 -4.25 -20.91 -1.51
CA MET A 513 -3.62 -21.72 -2.54
C MET A 513 -2.08 -21.67 -2.50
N GLY A 514 -1.54 -20.86 -1.60
CA GLY A 514 -0.12 -20.59 -1.42
C GLY A 514 0.06 -19.20 -0.79
N GLY A 515 1.29 -18.91 -0.36
CA GLY A 515 1.68 -17.57 0.12
C GLY A 515 0.61 -16.82 0.92
N PHE A 516 0.51 -15.52 0.67
CA PHE A 516 -0.67 -14.70 0.93
C PHE A 516 -1.63 -14.75 -0.25
N ASP A 517 -2.91 -15.02 0.05
CA ASP A 517 -4.02 -14.92 -0.90
C ASP A 517 -4.99 -13.84 -0.47
N ILE A 518 -5.63 -13.17 -1.42
CA ILE A 518 -6.68 -12.18 -1.18
C ILE A 518 -8.03 -12.86 -0.88
N PHE A 519 -8.63 -12.47 0.24
CA PHE A 519 -9.95 -12.88 0.70
C PHE A 519 -10.87 -11.67 0.87
N GLN A 520 -12.17 -11.93 0.82
CA GLN A 520 -13.21 -10.98 1.22
C GLN A 520 -14.13 -11.56 2.29
N ALA A 521 -14.61 -10.71 3.19
CA ALA A 521 -15.68 -11.01 4.14
C ALA A 521 -16.59 -9.79 4.31
N SER A 522 -17.87 -10.00 4.59
CA SER A 522 -18.83 -8.91 4.84
C SER A 522 -19.33 -8.96 6.28
N ILE A 523 -19.55 -7.81 6.89
CA ILE A 523 -20.16 -7.69 8.21
C ILE A 523 -21.69 -7.50 8.07
N SER A 524 -22.47 -8.23 8.86
CA SER A 524 -23.92 -8.05 8.92
C SER A 524 -24.31 -6.82 9.75
N GLU A 525 -25.58 -6.40 9.68
CA GLU A 525 -26.11 -5.32 10.50
C GLU A 525 -26.01 -5.61 12.01
N GLU A 526 -26.06 -6.89 12.40
CA GLU A 526 -25.86 -7.33 13.79
C GLU A 526 -24.38 -7.35 14.21
N GLY A 527 -23.46 -6.99 13.32
CA GLY A 527 -22.03 -6.91 13.59
C GLY A 527 -21.28 -8.26 13.48
N SER A 528 -21.86 -9.25 12.79
CA SER A 528 -21.23 -10.57 12.60
C SER A 528 -20.55 -10.68 11.23
N TRP A 529 -19.29 -11.10 11.21
CA TRP A 529 -18.56 -11.35 9.97
C TRP A 529 -19.01 -12.64 9.28
N SER A 530 -19.13 -12.59 7.96
CA SER A 530 -19.28 -13.78 7.12
C SER A 530 -17.99 -14.61 7.10
N ALA A 531 -18.09 -15.88 6.73
CA ALA A 531 -16.91 -16.68 6.43
C ALA A 531 -16.12 -16.04 5.26
N PRO A 532 -14.78 -15.92 5.35
CA PRO A 532 -13.98 -15.36 4.27
C PRO A 532 -14.06 -16.20 2.99
N THR A 533 -14.16 -15.52 1.85
CA THR A 533 -14.16 -16.12 0.52
C THR A 533 -12.87 -15.75 -0.19
N ASN A 534 -12.08 -16.75 -0.61
CA ASN A 534 -10.90 -16.54 -1.45
C ASN A 534 -11.34 -16.03 -2.82
N LEU A 535 -10.75 -14.93 -3.29
CA LEU A 535 -11.14 -14.34 -4.57
C LEU A 535 -10.70 -15.21 -5.76
N GLY A 536 -9.66 -16.02 -5.62
CA GLY A 536 -9.33 -17.10 -6.55
C GLY A 536 -8.48 -16.67 -7.74
N PHE A 537 -8.19 -17.61 -8.63
CA PHE A 537 -7.31 -17.41 -9.78
C PHE A 537 -8.06 -16.69 -10.93
N PRO A 538 -7.44 -15.76 -11.69
CA PRO A 538 -6.02 -15.42 -11.69
C PRO A 538 -5.58 -14.32 -10.71
N LEU A 539 -6.49 -13.77 -9.89
CA LEU A 539 -6.12 -12.72 -8.93
C LEU A 539 -5.12 -13.25 -7.91
N ASN A 540 -5.44 -14.39 -7.29
CA ASN A 540 -4.54 -15.15 -6.44
C ASN A 540 -3.74 -16.18 -7.26
N THR A 541 -2.49 -16.35 -6.86
CA THR A 541 -1.51 -17.28 -7.41
C THR A 541 -0.98 -18.19 -6.28
N PRO A 542 -0.17 -19.22 -6.57
CA PRO A 542 0.49 -20.00 -5.51
C PRO A 542 1.59 -19.24 -4.73
N GLN A 543 1.86 -17.98 -5.10
CA GLN A 543 2.83 -17.07 -4.47
C GLN A 543 2.10 -16.06 -3.57
N ASP A 544 2.74 -14.92 -3.28
CA ASP A 544 2.14 -13.86 -2.46
C ASP A 544 1.39 -12.86 -3.36
N ASP A 545 0.08 -12.74 -3.13
CA ASP A 545 -0.80 -11.72 -3.69
C ASP A 545 -1.41 -10.95 -2.51
N ILE A 546 -1.05 -9.66 -2.40
CA ILE A 546 -1.26 -8.88 -1.17
C ILE A 546 -1.57 -7.40 -1.49
N TYR A 547 -2.07 -6.66 -0.50
CA TYR A 547 -2.40 -5.23 -0.59
C TYR A 547 -3.51 -4.90 -1.61
N PHE A 548 -4.53 -5.75 -1.68
CA PHE A 548 -5.66 -5.53 -2.57
C PHE A 548 -6.55 -4.36 -2.14
N VAL A 549 -6.70 -3.40 -3.04
CA VAL A 549 -7.50 -2.19 -2.90
C VAL A 549 -8.46 -2.08 -4.09
N PRO A 550 -9.73 -2.48 -3.94
CA PRO A 550 -10.74 -2.30 -4.97
C PRO A 550 -11.10 -0.82 -5.16
N THR A 551 -11.51 -0.46 -6.37
CA THR A 551 -12.14 0.84 -6.62
C THR A 551 -13.52 0.88 -5.97
N ALA A 552 -13.98 2.07 -5.59
CA ALA A 552 -15.28 2.25 -4.92
C ALA A 552 -16.47 1.74 -5.74
N ASP A 553 -16.34 1.62 -7.06
CA ASP A 553 -17.36 1.06 -7.95
C ASP A 553 -17.31 -0.47 -8.08
N GLY A 554 -16.32 -1.11 -7.47
CA GLY A 554 -16.09 -2.55 -7.51
C GLY A 554 -15.69 -3.09 -8.89
N SER A 555 -15.45 -2.21 -9.88
CA SER A 555 -15.15 -2.65 -11.24
C SER A 555 -13.67 -2.92 -11.50
N ASN A 556 -12.80 -2.29 -10.72
CA ASN A 556 -11.35 -2.48 -10.77
C ASN A 556 -10.77 -2.71 -9.36
N GLY A 557 -9.48 -3.04 -9.29
CA GLY A 557 -8.71 -3.01 -8.06
C GLY A 557 -7.21 -2.99 -8.33
N PHE A 558 -6.43 -2.57 -7.35
CA PHE A 558 -4.97 -2.54 -7.39
C PHE A 558 -4.41 -3.45 -6.31
N TYR A 559 -3.29 -4.11 -6.56
CA TYR A 559 -2.63 -4.98 -5.59
C TYR A 559 -1.18 -5.21 -5.97
N SER A 560 -0.42 -5.79 -5.05
CA SER A 560 0.97 -6.13 -5.25
C SER A 560 1.12 -7.63 -5.48
N SER A 561 1.91 -7.99 -6.48
CA SER A 561 2.16 -9.38 -6.84
C SER A 561 3.45 -9.53 -7.62
N LEU A 562 4.00 -10.75 -7.62
CA LEU A 562 5.12 -11.15 -8.46
C LEU A 562 4.63 -12.09 -9.56
N ARG A 563 4.83 -11.70 -10.82
CA ARG A 563 4.49 -12.51 -12.00
C ARG A 563 5.63 -12.53 -13.02
N ASP A 564 5.48 -13.37 -14.03
CA ASP A 564 6.49 -13.56 -15.09
C ASP A 564 6.74 -12.27 -15.92
N ASP A 565 5.77 -11.35 -15.94
CA ASP A 565 5.83 -10.06 -16.62
C ASP A 565 6.13 -8.88 -15.68
N SER A 566 6.50 -9.15 -14.42
CA SER A 566 6.92 -8.11 -13.47
C SER A 566 8.23 -7.44 -13.89
N PHE A 567 8.32 -6.14 -13.64
CA PHE A 567 9.50 -5.29 -13.82
C PHE A 567 10.49 -5.44 -12.65
N GLY A 568 9.99 -5.45 -11.41
CA GLY A 568 10.76 -5.63 -10.18
C GLY A 568 10.39 -6.90 -9.40
N GLU A 569 10.80 -6.98 -8.12
CA GLU A 569 10.52 -8.14 -7.26
C GLU A 569 9.04 -8.24 -6.84
N MET A 570 8.37 -7.10 -6.72
CA MET A 570 6.93 -6.97 -6.56
C MET A 570 6.49 -5.77 -7.38
N ASP A 571 5.36 -5.89 -8.04
CA ASP A 571 4.81 -4.86 -8.89
C ASP A 571 3.35 -4.58 -8.54
N ILE A 572 2.88 -3.38 -8.88
CA ILE A 572 1.47 -3.01 -8.83
C ILE A 572 0.75 -3.54 -10.06
N TYR A 573 -0.25 -4.36 -9.84
CA TYR A 573 -1.16 -4.87 -10.86
C TYR A 573 -2.53 -4.25 -10.71
N SER A 574 -3.20 -4.00 -11.84
CA SER A 574 -4.62 -3.72 -11.88
C SER A 574 -5.38 -5.00 -12.19
N MET A 575 -6.53 -5.15 -11.53
CA MET A 575 -7.55 -6.16 -11.85
C MET A 575 -8.78 -5.44 -12.36
N ILE A 576 -9.34 -5.91 -13.48
CA ILE A 576 -10.54 -5.36 -14.12
C ILE A 576 -11.59 -6.47 -14.18
N MET A 577 -12.75 -6.25 -13.57
CA MET A 577 -13.88 -7.17 -13.61
C MET A 577 -14.52 -7.17 -15.00
N SER A 578 -14.78 -8.36 -15.55
CA SER A 578 -15.48 -8.48 -16.85
C SER A 578 -16.95 -8.02 -16.77
N GLU A 579 -17.56 -8.10 -15.59
CA GLU A 579 -18.92 -7.62 -15.34
C GLU A 579 -18.93 -6.68 -14.13
N LYS A 580 -19.52 -5.49 -14.28
CA LYS A 580 -19.67 -4.52 -13.20
C LYS A 580 -20.68 -5.05 -12.18
N GLN A 581 -20.18 -5.57 -11.06
CA GLN A 581 -21.00 -5.79 -9.88
C GLN A 581 -21.17 -4.43 -9.18
N GLY A 582 -22.41 -3.96 -9.03
CA GLY A 582 -22.65 -2.69 -8.35
C GLY A 582 -22.20 -2.77 -6.90
N SER A 583 -21.33 -1.86 -6.47
CA SER A 583 -20.74 -1.83 -5.12
C SER A 583 -21.69 -1.35 -4.01
N GLY A 584 -23.00 -1.27 -4.27
CA GLY A 584 -23.99 -0.86 -3.27
C GLY A 584 -23.75 0.53 -2.66
N VAL A 585 -23.00 1.39 -3.34
CA VAL A 585 -22.57 2.69 -2.82
C VAL A 585 -22.60 3.79 -3.88
N THR A 586 -22.86 5.01 -3.44
CA THR A 586 -22.76 6.25 -4.22
C THR A 586 -21.63 7.09 -3.66
N ILE A 587 -20.72 7.52 -4.52
CA ILE A 587 -19.65 8.45 -4.15
C ILE A 587 -20.07 9.86 -4.52
N LEU A 588 -20.27 10.71 -3.52
CA LEU A 588 -20.61 12.12 -3.68
C LEU A 588 -19.30 12.93 -3.62
N THR A 589 -18.87 13.46 -4.75
CA THR A 589 -17.68 14.31 -4.87
C THR A 589 -18.08 15.76 -5.05
N GLY A 590 -17.13 16.67 -4.87
CA GLY A 590 -17.33 18.05 -5.24
C GLY A 590 -16.21 18.96 -4.78
N LYS A 591 -16.31 20.23 -5.17
CA LYS A 591 -15.36 21.25 -4.79
C LYS A 591 -16.05 22.52 -4.29
N PHE A 592 -15.57 23.02 -3.16
CA PHE A 592 -15.85 24.36 -2.70
C PHE A 592 -14.94 25.38 -3.39
N SER A 593 -15.51 26.46 -3.87
CA SER A 593 -14.75 27.61 -4.39
C SER A 593 -15.27 28.91 -3.79
N ILE A 594 -14.45 29.95 -3.74
CA ILE A 594 -14.86 31.30 -3.32
C ILE A 594 -14.36 32.33 -4.33
N CYS A 595 -15.15 33.37 -4.64
CA CYS A 595 -14.75 34.36 -5.65
C CYS A 595 -13.42 35.05 -5.30
N THR A 596 -13.25 35.39 -4.01
CA THR A 596 -12.15 36.20 -3.48
C THR A 596 -11.81 35.71 -2.07
N GLY A 597 -10.53 35.74 -1.72
CA GLY A 597 -10.06 35.33 -0.40
C GLY A 597 -9.83 33.82 -0.27
N LYS A 598 -9.71 33.36 0.98
CA LYS A 598 -9.54 31.94 1.32
C LYS A 598 -10.91 31.31 1.59
N LEU A 599 -11.03 30.01 1.36
CA LEU A 599 -12.22 29.27 1.77
C LEU A 599 -12.41 29.41 3.30
N PRO A 600 -13.65 29.65 3.79
CA PRO A 600 -13.95 29.57 5.21
C PRO A 600 -13.84 28.12 5.70
N VAL A 601 -13.90 27.90 7.03
CA VAL A 601 -13.89 26.53 7.57
C VAL A 601 -15.19 25.85 7.16
N ILE A 602 -15.09 24.88 6.24
CA ILE A 602 -16.25 24.11 5.77
C ILE A 602 -16.37 22.79 6.55
N GLU A 603 -17.60 22.46 6.93
CA GLU A 603 -17.97 21.19 7.53
C GLU A 603 -19.19 20.62 6.81
N ILE A 604 -19.16 19.34 6.47
CA ILE A 604 -20.27 18.60 5.87
C ILE A 604 -20.72 17.54 6.86
N SER A 605 -21.97 17.59 7.29
CA SER A 605 -22.56 16.58 8.18
C SER A 605 -23.59 15.77 7.41
N VAL A 606 -23.43 14.45 7.39
CA VAL A 606 -24.36 13.51 6.75
C VAL A 606 -25.12 12.79 7.85
N LYS A 607 -26.44 12.84 7.78
CA LYS A 607 -27.33 12.16 8.72
C LYS A 607 -28.27 11.21 8.01
N ASP A 608 -28.70 10.17 8.70
CA ASP A 608 -29.84 9.38 8.27
C ASP A 608 -31.12 10.21 8.46
N SER A 609 -31.97 10.25 7.45
CA SER A 609 -33.19 11.07 7.43
C SER A 609 -34.32 10.46 8.27
N GLU A 610 -34.28 9.16 8.51
CA GLU A 610 -35.29 8.43 9.26
C GLU A 610 -34.96 8.40 10.74
N THR A 611 -33.71 8.11 11.09
CA THR A 611 -33.28 8.00 12.50
C THR A 611 -32.72 9.33 13.05
N GLY A 612 -32.24 10.23 12.18
CA GLY A 612 -31.53 11.45 12.58
C GLY A 612 -30.10 11.21 13.07
N GLU A 613 -29.63 9.97 13.02
CA GLU A 613 -28.27 9.57 13.42
C GLU A 613 -27.23 10.22 12.51
N THR A 614 -26.09 10.62 13.08
CA THR A 614 -24.98 11.15 12.28
C THR A 614 -24.20 9.99 11.69
N ILE A 615 -24.25 9.87 10.37
CA ILE A 615 -23.52 8.85 9.61
C ILE A 615 -22.05 9.24 9.45
N GLY A 616 -21.77 10.53 9.23
CA GLY A 616 -20.39 10.99 9.11
C GLY A 616 -20.27 12.50 9.10
N ASN A 617 -19.10 12.99 9.52
CA ASN A 617 -18.74 14.39 9.42
C ASN A 617 -17.45 14.50 8.61
N TYR A 618 -17.48 15.34 7.59
CA TYR A 618 -16.44 15.45 6.58
C TYR A 618 -15.98 16.90 6.46
N ARG A 619 -14.72 17.09 6.07
CA ARG A 619 -14.14 18.41 5.82
C ARG A 619 -13.51 18.42 4.44
N PRO A 620 -13.88 19.34 3.55
CA PRO A 620 -13.16 19.52 2.30
C PRO A 620 -11.71 19.95 2.54
N ASN A 621 -10.84 19.68 1.58
CA ASN A 621 -9.47 20.19 1.61
C ASN A 621 -9.46 21.72 1.62
N GLU A 622 -8.70 22.32 2.54
CA GLU A 622 -8.75 23.76 2.84
C GLU A 622 -8.28 24.68 1.70
N VAL A 623 -7.50 24.16 0.74
CA VAL A 623 -6.99 24.93 -0.41
C VAL A 623 -7.76 24.58 -1.67
N SER A 624 -7.82 23.29 -2.02
CA SER A 624 -8.46 22.83 -3.25
C SER A 624 -9.99 22.85 -3.14
N GLY A 625 -10.56 22.85 -1.93
CA GLY A 625 -11.99 22.75 -1.68
C GLY A 625 -12.60 21.39 -1.98
N ARG A 626 -11.81 20.40 -2.41
CA ARG A 626 -12.29 19.07 -2.81
C ARG A 626 -12.81 18.30 -1.60
N PHE A 627 -13.94 17.60 -1.77
CA PHE A 627 -14.47 16.64 -0.80
C PHE A 627 -14.97 15.39 -1.52
N VAL A 628 -14.98 14.28 -0.79
CA VAL A 628 -15.49 12.98 -1.24
C VAL A 628 -16.24 12.35 -0.07
N LEU A 629 -17.44 11.82 -0.34
CA LEU A 629 -18.31 11.19 0.65
C LEU A 629 -18.76 9.84 0.11
N SER A 630 -18.86 8.85 0.98
CA SER A 630 -19.44 7.55 0.64
C SER A 630 -20.84 7.43 1.22
N LEU A 631 -21.82 7.05 0.40
CA LEU A 631 -23.22 6.94 0.78
C LEU A 631 -23.78 5.57 0.33
N ASN A 632 -24.14 4.72 1.28
CA ASN A 632 -24.69 3.39 1.01
C ASN A 632 -26.08 3.46 0.36
N THR A 633 -26.43 2.44 -0.42
CA THR A 633 -27.78 2.31 -0.98
C THR A 633 -28.80 1.90 0.08
N GLY A 634 -30.08 2.12 -0.22
CA GLY A 634 -31.20 1.75 0.63
C GLY A 634 -31.47 2.74 1.76
N ARG A 635 -30.84 3.91 1.72
CA ARG A 635 -30.93 4.92 2.78
C ARG A 635 -31.31 6.29 2.24
N ASN A 636 -31.98 7.04 3.10
CA ASN A 636 -32.33 8.43 2.88
C ASN A 636 -31.42 9.30 3.74
N TYR A 637 -30.62 10.16 3.11
CA TYR A 637 -29.67 11.02 3.81
C TYR A 637 -30.14 12.46 3.88
N PHE A 638 -29.75 13.15 4.94
CA PHE A 638 -29.84 14.59 5.07
C PHE A 638 -28.43 15.17 5.21
N ILE A 639 -27.96 15.89 4.19
CA ILE A 639 -26.63 16.47 4.15
C ILE A 639 -26.71 17.95 4.51
N GLN A 640 -25.93 18.37 5.49
CA GLN A 640 -25.86 19.75 5.97
C GLN A 640 -24.46 20.32 5.77
N TYR A 641 -24.37 21.45 5.09
CA TYR A 641 -23.13 22.18 4.82
C TYR A 641 -23.03 23.40 5.72
N ARG A 642 -21.90 23.55 6.42
CA ARG A 642 -21.60 24.67 7.30
C ARG A 642 -20.35 25.40 6.83
N ALA A 643 -20.38 26.73 6.95
CA ALA A 643 -19.22 27.61 6.80
C ALA A 643 -19.04 28.38 8.10
N ASP A 644 -17.86 28.30 8.71
CA ASP A 644 -17.53 28.90 10.01
C ASP A 644 -18.59 28.59 11.09
N GLY A 645 -19.03 27.34 11.13
CA GLY A 645 -20.03 26.82 12.07
C GLY A 645 -21.50 27.15 11.74
N LYS A 646 -21.75 28.00 10.74
CA LYS A 646 -23.11 28.38 10.30
C LYS A 646 -23.57 27.54 9.12
N VAL A 647 -24.76 26.97 9.22
CA VAL A 647 -25.39 26.25 8.12
C VAL A 647 -25.74 27.25 7.02
N PHE A 648 -25.36 26.95 5.77
CA PHE A 648 -25.75 27.75 4.60
C PHE A 648 -26.48 26.93 3.54
N ARG A 649 -26.44 25.59 3.63
CA ARG A 649 -27.18 24.68 2.75
C ARG A 649 -27.51 23.39 3.47
N SER A 650 -28.68 22.82 3.19
CA SER A 650 -28.97 21.41 3.44
C SER A 650 -29.75 20.77 2.30
N GLU A 651 -29.57 19.47 2.12
CA GLU A 651 -30.29 18.72 1.10
C GLU A 651 -30.61 17.28 1.52
N PRO A 652 -31.82 16.79 1.22
CA PRO A 652 -32.09 15.37 1.26
C PRO A 652 -31.46 14.69 0.03
N VAL A 653 -30.91 13.50 0.25
CA VAL A 653 -30.34 12.63 -0.79
C VAL A 653 -30.92 11.24 -0.59
N GLU A 654 -31.82 10.84 -1.49
CA GLU A 654 -32.41 9.51 -1.50
C GLU A 654 -31.57 8.58 -2.38
N ILE A 655 -31.16 7.43 -1.83
CA ILE A 655 -30.41 6.41 -2.55
C ILE A 655 -31.17 5.08 -2.46
N PRO A 656 -31.94 4.70 -3.51
CA PRO A 656 -32.68 3.44 -3.51
C PRO A 656 -31.76 2.22 -3.30
N GLU A 657 -32.27 1.18 -2.62
CA GLU A 657 -31.54 -0.05 -2.23
C GLU A 657 -30.80 -0.73 -3.39
N ASN A 658 -31.44 -0.80 -4.55
CA ASN A 658 -30.90 -1.45 -5.75
C ASN A 658 -30.25 -0.46 -6.74
N SER A 659 -29.78 0.68 -6.25
CA SER A 659 -29.11 1.64 -7.13
C SER A 659 -27.78 1.08 -7.62
N PRO A 660 -27.47 1.19 -8.93
CA PRO A 660 -26.11 0.90 -9.40
C PRO A 660 -25.14 1.90 -8.77
N PHE A 661 -23.85 1.57 -8.78
CA PHE A 661 -22.82 2.54 -8.43
C PHE A 661 -23.02 3.86 -9.19
N ARG A 662 -22.90 4.97 -8.47
CA ARG A 662 -22.94 6.31 -9.05
C ARG A 662 -21.86 7.16 -8.42
N GLN A 663 -21.14 7.88 -9.26
CA GLN A 663 -20.37 9.03 -8.83
C GLN A 663 -21.16 10.28 -9.16
N VAL A 664 -21.38 11.13 -8.16
CA VAL A 664 -22.21 12.32 -8.27
C VAL A 664 -21.37 13.52 -7.87
N GLU A 665 -21.19 14.48 -8.78
CA GLU A 665 -20.43 15.69 -8.51
C GLU A 665 -21.32 16.85 -8.03
N ARG A 666 -20.83 17.59 -7.03
CA ARG A 666 -21.50 18.74 -6.40
C ARG A 666 -20.52 19.88 -6.15
N ASN A 667 -20.40 20.76 -7.14
CA ASN A 667 -19.55 21.95 -7.02
C ASN A 667 -20.32 23.10 -6.37
N ILE A 668 -19.73 23.70 -5.34
CA ILE A 668 -20.37 24.74 -4.53
C ILE A 668 -19.48 25.99 -4.51
N LYS A 669 -19.98 27.07 -5.07
CA LYS A 669 -19.32 28.37 -5.09
C LYS A 669 -19.88 29.29 -4.03
N LEU A 670 -19.02 29.85 -3.21
CA LEU A 670 -19.34 30.81 -2.18
C LEU A 670 -18.97 32.23 -2.64
N ARG A 671 -19.78 33.23 -2.30
CA ARG A 671 -19.55 34.65 -2.60
C ARG A 671 -19.21 35.40 -1.32
N SER A 672 -18.20 36.26 -1.39
CA SER A 672 -17.85 37.18 -0.31
C SER A 672 -17.74 38.60 -0.88
N GLY A 673 -18.49 39.54 -0.31
CA GLY A 673 -18.45 40.96 -0.67
C GLY A 673 -19.13 41.36 -1.99
N THR A 674 -19.30 42.67 -2.15
CA THR A 674 -19.87 43.32 -3.36
C THR A 674 -19.00 43.18 -4.61
N ALA A 675 -17.74 42.74 -4.48
CA ALA A 675 -16.84 42.55 -5.60
C ALA A 675 -17.22 41.37 -6.52
N CYS A 676 -17.92 40.34 -6.01
CA CYS A 676 -18.45 39.24 -6.85
C CYS A 676 -19.53 39.73 -7.84
N ASP A 677 -20.27 40.79 -7.51
CA ASP A 677 -21.46 41.22 -8.26
C ASP A 677 -21.13 41.82 -9.63
N ALA A 678 -19.89 42.31 -9.83
CA ALA A 678 -19.47 42.94 -11.07
C ALA A 678 -19.18 41.95 -12.22
N GLN A 679 -19.07 40.64 -11.93
CA GLN A 679 -18.69 39.62 -12.94
C GLN A 679 -19.87 38.79 -13.49
N PHE A 680 -21.09 38.89 -12.93
CA PHE A 680 -22.19 37.95 -13.20
C PHE A 680 -23.47 38.57 -13.80
N PHE A 681 -23.35 39.60 -14.65
CA PHE A 681 -24.43 39.96 -15.58
C PHE A 681 -24.36 39.03 -16.81
N GLY A 682 -24.81 37.78 -16.67
CA GLY A 682 -24.74 36.80 -17.76
C GLY A 682 -25.52 35.52 -17.53
N THR A 683 -26.81 35.56 -17.90
CA THR A 683 -27.70 34.46 -18.31
C THR A 683 -28.18 33.39 -17.31
N SER A 684 -29.49 33.19 -17.42
CA SER A 684 -30.40 32.30 -16.70
C SER A 684 -30.48 30.88 -17.27
N SER A 685 -30.83 29.94 -16.38
CA SER A 685 -31.62 28.71 -16.57
C SER A 685 -31.25 27.72 -17.70
N SER A 686 -30.91 26.49 -17.33
CA SER A 686 -31.35 25.30 -18.08
C SER A 686 -31.45 24.05 -17.18
N SER A 687 -32.29 23.12 -17.59
CA SER A 687 -32.85 21.97 -16.86
C SER A 687 -32.10 20.66 -17.06
N PHE A 688 -32.03 19.85 -15.98
CA PHE A 688 -31.93 18.39 -15.84
C PHE A 688 -31.62 17.53 -17.09
N PHE A 689 -30.39 17.00 -17.17
CA PHE A 689 -30.00 15.57 -17.15
C PHE A 689 -28.47 15.52 -17.33
N GLY A 690 -27.74 15.00 -16.34
CA GLY A 690 -26.30 14.69 -16.44
C GLY A 690 -25.40 15.88 -16.82
N GLY A 691 -24.99 16.68 -15.84
CA GLY A 691 -24.01 17.74 -16.07
C GLY A 691 -23.66 18.46 -14.76
N ASP A 692 -22.41 18.91 -14.68
CA ASP A 692 -21.83 19.65 -13.56
C ASP A 692 -22.78 20.77 -13.10
N MET A 693 -23.34 20.63 -11.90
CA MET A 693 -24.09 21.70 -11.26
C MET A 693 -23.14 22.51 -10.38
N GLU A 694 -22.91 23.76 -10.77
CA GLU A 694 -22.21 24.76 -9.95
C GLU A 694 -23.26 25.64 -9.27
N ASP A 695 -23.47 25.43 -7.97
CA ASP A 695 -24.42 26.22 -7.17
C ASP A 695 -23.70 27.40 -6.49
N VAL A 696 -24.28 28.60 -6.53
CA VAL A 696 -23.62 29.83 -6.05
C VAL A 696 -24.34 30.45 -4.84
N PHE A 697 -23.65 30.64 -3.71
CA PHE A 697 -24.19 31.14 -2.43
C PHE A 697 -23.53 32.45 -1.97
N ILE A 698 -24.23 33.30 -1.20
CA ILE A 698 -23.67 34.54 -0.61
C ILE A 698 -23.33 34.34 0.88
N ILE A 699 -22.08 34.62 1.27
CA ILE A 699 -21.57 34.49 2.65
C ILE A 699 -21.82 35.78 3.45
N GLU A 700 -21.97 36.95 2.81
CA GLU A 700 -22.32 38.21 3.48
C GLU A 700 -23.83 38.34 3.66
N GLY A 701 -24.27 38.17 4.90
CA GLY A 701 -25.68 38.02 5.24
C GLY A 701 -26.04 36.54 5.18
N VAL A 702 -26.34 35.98 6.35
CA VAL A 702 -26.80 34.60 6.49
C VAL A 702 -28.00 34.42 5.56
N VAL A 703 -27.81 33.77 4.42
CA VAL A 703 -28.90 33.17 3.67
C VAL A 703 -29.25 31.92 4.44
N TYR A 704 -30.32 32.03 5.23
CA TYR A 704 -30.99 30.85 5.75
C TYR A 704 -31.39 30.01 4.55
N ASP A 705 -31.07 28.73 4.63
CA ASP A 705 -31.53 27.70 3.72
C ASP A 705 -32.93 28.02 3.15
N GLU A 706 -33.08 27.94 1.83
CA GLU A 706 -34.40 27.94 1.15
C GLU A 706 -35.22 26.68 1.50
N LYS A 707 -34.74 25.87 2.45
CA LYS A 707 -35.48 24.86 3.20
C LYS A 707 -35.43 25.20 4.69
N ILE A 708 -36.46 25.87 5.14
CA ILE A 708 -36.69 26.08 6.57
C ILE A 708 -37.33 24.81 7.12
N GLU A 709 -36.59 24.07 7.95
CA GLU A 709 -37.12 22.94 8.71
C GLU A 709 -37.66 23.44 10.06
N ILE A 710 -38.91 23.13 10.37
CA ILE A 710 -39.53 23.42 11.67
C ILE A 710 -39.89 22.09 12.30
N THR A 711 -39.43 21.88 13.54
CA THR A 711 -39.82 20.73 14.33
C THR A 711 -41.11 21.01 15.10
N ASN A 712 -41.84 19.94 15.41
CA ASN A 712 -43.10 20.02 16.12
C ASN A 712 -42.90 20.34 17.60
N ILE A 713 -43.83 21.10 18.19
CA ILE A 713 -43.70 21.67 19.55
C ILE A 713 -44.52 20.86 20.55
N LEU A 714 -43.90 20.40 21.64
CA LEU A 714 -44.59 19.67 22.70
C LEU A 714 -45.11 20.60 23.82
N PHE A 715 -46.29 20.31 24.34
CA PHE A 715 -46.91 21.04 25.44
C PHE A 715 -47.01 20.21 26.73
N PRO A 716 -46.85 20.84 27.91
CA PRO A 716 -47.15 20.19 29.18
C PRO A 716 -48.64 19.81 29.30
N PHE A 717 -48.90 18.77 30.12
CA PHE A 717 -50.25 18.27 30.38
C PHE A 717 -51.21 19.38 30.86
N GLY A 718 -52.42 19.43 30.27
CA GLY A 718 -53.48 20.37 30.63
C GLY A 718 -53.16 21.86 30.45
N LYS A 719 -52.00 22.21 29.85
CA LYS A 719 -51.52 23.60 29.77
C LYS A 719 -51.44 24.10 28.34
N ALA A 720 -51.71 25.39 28.18
CA ALA A 720 -51.48 26.20 26.98
C ALA A 720 -50.67 27.44 27.42
N ASN A 721 -49.47 27.20 27.94
CA ASN A 721 -48.62 28.27 28.47
C ASN A 721 -48.11 29.15 27.32
N LYS A 722 -47.89 30.45 27.59
CA LYS A 722 -47.15 31.32 26.66
C LYS A 722 -45.78 30.72 26.37
N ILE A 723 -45.35 30.81 25.11
CA ILE A 723 -44.01 30.45 24.68
C ILE A 723 -43.18 31.74 24.75
N ASP A 724 -42.14 31.77 25.57
CA ASP A 724 -41.29 32.96 25.72
C ASP A 724 -40.21 32.99 24.63
N GLU A 725 -39.52 31.87 24.42
CA GLU A 725 -38.47 31.69 23.42
C GLU A 725 -38.55 30.30 22.77
N ASN A 726 -38.47 30.25 21.45
CA ASN A 726 -38.39 29.02 20.67
C ASN A 726 -37.72 29.34 19.31
N LYS A 727 -36.54 28.77 19.07
CA LYS A 727 -35.73 29.06 17.89
C LYS A 727 -36.46 28.74 16.58
N ASP A 728 -37.16 27.62 16.51
CA ASP A 728 -37.88 27.18 15.31
C ASP A 728 -39.06 28.11 15.00
N LEU A 729 -39.76 28.60 16.04
CA LEU A 729 -40.80 29.61 15.86
C LEU A 729 -40.23 31.00 15.52
N ASP A 730 -39.05 31.35 16.01
CA ASP A 730 -38.36 32.58 15.61
C ASP A 730 -38.02 32.54 14.12
N PHE A 731 -37.53 31.39 13.64
CA PHE A 731 -37.28 31.15 12.22
C PHE A 731 -38.55 31.19 11.38
N LEU A 732 -39.61 30.52 11.82
CA LEU A 732 -40.90 30.56 11.14
C LEU A 732 -41.47 31.98 11.06
N ALA A 733 -41.35 32.76 12.15
CA ALA A 733 -41.79 34.15 12.15
C ALA A 733 -40.99 35.02 11.17
N ALA A 734 -39.67 34.82 11.10
CA ALA A 734 -38.82 35.49 10.12
C ALA A 734 -39.21 35.12 8.68
N TYR A 735 -39.42 33.83 8.40
CA TYR A 735 -39.90 33.36 7.09
C TYR A 735 -41.22 34.02 6.69
N LEU A 736 -42.23 34.01 7.56
CA LEU A 736 -43.54 34.60 7.29
C LEU A 736 -43.48 36.12 7.13
N LYS A 737 -42.52 36.77 7.80
CA LYS A 737 -42.26 38.20 7.67
C LYS A 737 -41.70 38.56 6.29
N GLU A 738 -40.93 37.68 5.68
CA GLU A 738 -40.35 37.89 4.35
C GLU A 738 -41.28 37.38 3.24
N ASN A 739 -42.02 36.30 3.49
CA ASN A 739 -42.89 35.63 2.52
C ASN A 739 -44.38 35.94 2.77
N ARG A 740 -44.82 37.16 2.41
CA ARG A 740 -46.17 37.68 2.75
C ARG A 740 -47.35 36.94 2.12
N THR A 741 -47.09 36.08 1.13
CA THR A 741 -48.07 35.21 0.45
C THR A 741 -48.18 33.83 1.09
N ALA A 742 -47.20 33.41 1.90
CA ALA A 742 -47.22 32.11 2.54
C ALA A 742 -48.36 32.02 3.57
N VAL A 743 -49.01 30.86 3.63
CA VAL A 743 -50.07 30.55 4.59
C VAL A 743 -49.78 29.20 5.23
N ILE A 744 -49.79 29.16 6.56
CA ILE A 744 -49.53 27.95 7.35
C ILE A 744 -50.71 27.63 8.26
N GLU A 745 -50.95 26.35 8.47
CA GLU A 745 -51.83 25.81 9.50
C GLU A 745 -50.99 25.41 10.73
N ILE A 746 -51.50 25.76 11.90
CA ILE A 746 -50.99 25.37 13.20
C ILE A 746 -52.01 24.41 13.81
N GLY A 747 -51.76 23.11 13.68
CA GLY A 747 -52.59 22.05 14.23
C GLY A 747 -52.14 21.67 15.63
N ALA A 748 -53.03 21.76 16.63
CA ALA A 748 -52.73 21.40 18.00
C ALA A 748 -53.45 20.12 18.42
N PHE A 749 -52.75 19.26 19.14
CA PHE A 749 -53.22 17.96 19.61
C PHE A 749 -53.06 17.83 21.13
N ALA A 750 -53.92 17.01 21.73
CA ALA A 750 -53.92 16.64 23.14
C ALA A 750 -53.73 15.13 23.29
N ASP A 751 -53.37 14.70 24.50
CA ASP A 751 -53.45 13.28 24.86
C ASP A 751 -54.90 12.87 25.14
N ALA A 752 -55.15 11.57 25.26
CA ALA A 752 -56.48 10.99 25.46
C ALA A 752 -57.05 11.20 26.88
N VAL A 753 -56.46 12.09 27.69
CA VAL A 753 -56.87 12.29 29.08
C VAL A 753 -57.74 13.54 29.19
N GLY A 754 -59.05 13.36 29.32
CA GLY A 754 -60.00 14.46 29.52
C GLY A 754 -61.34 14.20 28.81
N ALA A 755 -62.28 15.13 28.96
CA ALA A 755 -63.47 15.14 28.11
C ALA A 755 -63.12 15.72 26.73
N GLU A 756 -63.69 15.16 25.67
CA GLU A 756 -63.41 15.54 24.27
C GLU A 756 -63.58 17.05 24.03
N ASP A 757 -64.66 17.65 24.54
CA ASP A 757 -64.95 19.09 24.40
C ASP A 757 -63.93 19.98 25.14
N VAL A 758 -63.38 19.49 26.25
CA VAL A 758 -62.33 20.15 27.02
C VAL A 758 -60.99 20.07 26.27
N ASN A 759 -60.66 18.90 25.73
CA ASN A 759 -59.43 18.68 24.93
C ASN A 759 -59.45 19.52 23.64
N LEU A 760 -60.60 19.62 22.98
CA LEU A 760 -60.75 20.46 21.81
C LEU A 760 -60.49 21.94 22.14
N ARG A 761 -61.14 22.49 23.17
CA ARG A 761 -60.91 23.88 23.61
C ARG A 761 -59.47 24.14 24.09
N LEU A 762 -58.83 23.14 24.70
CA LEU A 762 -57.43 23.24 25.13
C LEU A 762 -56.49 23.33 23.92
N THR A 763 -56.69 22.47 22.92
CA THR A 763 -55.87 22.47 21.70
C THR A 763 -56.05 23.75 20.88
N GLU A 764 -57.27 24.27 20.76
CA GLU A 764 -57.51 25.59 20.14
C GLU A 764 -56.69 26.70 20.82
N LYS A 765 -56.64 26.70 22.16
CA LYS A 765 -55.80 27.65 22.93
C LYS A 765 -54.31 27.45 22.65
N ARG A 766 -53.83 26.21 22.55
CA ARG A 766 -52.41 25.92 22.22
C ARG A 766 -52.03 26.44 20.83
N ALA A 767 -52.88 26.18 19.83
CA ALA A 767 -52.67 26.71 18.49
C ALA A 767 -52.66 28.25 18.50
N GLN A 768 -53.55 28.88 19.28
CA GLN A 768 -53.60 30.32 19.43
C GLN A 768 -52.33 30.90 20.08
N VAL A 769 -51.75 30.23 21.07
CA VAL A 769 -50.47 30.67 21.69
C VAL A 769 -49.35 30.74 20.64
N VAL A 770 -49.27 29.77 19.74
CA VAL A 770 -48.27 29.77 18.66
C VAL A 770 -48.57 30.88 17.65
N VAL A 771 -49.84 31.11 17.32
CA VAL A 771 -50.25 32.25 16.47
C VAL A 771 -49.81 33.57 17.08
N ASP A 772 -50.07 33.78 18.37
CA ASP A 772 -49.71 35.00 19.09
C ASP A 772 -48.18 35.19 19.09
N TYR A 773 -47.42 34.12 19.32
CA TYR A 773 -45.96 34.13 19.25
C TYR A 773 -45.43 34.61 17.89
N LEU A 774 -45.97 34.05 16.81
CA LEU A 774 -45.55 34.39 15.44
C LEU A 774 -45.96 35.83 15.07
N MET A 775 -47.14 36.26 15.51
CA MET A 775 -47.63 37.63 15.28
C MET A 775 -46.80 38.67 16.05
N GLU A 776 -46.43 38.40 17.30
CA GLU A 776 -45.54 39.27 18.10
C GLU A 776 -44.19 39.49 17.39
N ARG A 777 -43.77 38.56 16.52
CA ARG A 777 -42.51 38.58 15.76
C ARG A 777 -42.67 38.96 14.28
N GLY A 778 -43.85 39.42 13.86
CA GLY A 778 -44.07 40.08 12.58
C GLY A 778 -44.75 39.26 11.47
N ALA A 779 -45.26 38.07 11.78
CA ALA A 779 -46.17 37.35 10.89
C ALA A 779 -47.54 38.06 10.81
N LEU A 780 -48.20 38.05 9.65
CA LEU A 780 -49.54 38.62 9.50
C LEU A 780 -50.61 37.58 9.85
N LYS A 781 -51.69 38.00 10.53
CA LYS A 781 -52.82 37.13 10.88
C LYS A 781 -53.39 36.34 9.69
N LYS A 782 -53.40 36.93 8.49
CA LYS A 782 -53.88 36.26 7.26
C LYS A 782 -53.03 35.07 6.80
N GLN A 783 -51.80 34.95 7.32
CA GLN A 783 -50.86 33.88 7.00
C GLN A 783 -51.01 32.68 7.95
N LEU A 784 -51.84 32.79 8.99
CA LEU A 784 -51.88 31.85 10.10
C LEU A 784 -53.29 31.27 10.27
N VAL A 785 -53.41 29.94 10.20
CA VAL A 785 -54.65 29.20 10.41
C VAL A 785 -54.48 28.31 11.64
N ALA A 786 -55.08 28.69 12.78
CA ALA A 786 -55.06 27.86 13.98
C ALA A 786 -56.19 26.82 13.96
N LYS A 787 -55.87 25.56 14.29
CA LYS A 787 -56.86 24.49 14.48
C LYS A 787 -56.54 23.64 15.70
N GLY A 788 -57.55 23.40 16.54
CA GLY A 788 -57.50 22.38 17.58
C GLY A 788 -58.07 21.06 17.07
N TYR A 789 -57.34 19.97 17.26
CA TYR A 789 -57.74 18.62 16.87
C TYR A 789 -58.15 17.74 18.06
N GLY A 790 -58.09 18.25 19.29
CA GLY A 790 -58.35 17.44 20.48
C GLY A 790 -57.39 16.24 20.55
N GLU A 791 -57.93 15.07 20.86
CA GLU A 791 -57.18 13.81 21.00
C GLU A 791 -57.06 12.99 19.70
N ALA A 792 -57.49 13.55 18.56
CA ALA A 792 -57.47 12.85 17.29
C ALA A 792 -56.04 12.51 16.83
N ASN A 793 -55.90 11.44 16.04
CA ASN A 793 -54.64 11.00 15.43
C ASN A 793 -53.47 10.90 16.44
N PRO A 794 -53.55 10.01 17.44
CA PRO A 794 -52.41 9.77 18.32
C PRO A 794 -51.23 9.23 17.49
N ILE A 795 -50.03 9.65 17.84
CA ILE A 795 -48.77 9.18 17.22
C ILE A 795 -47.94 8.32 18.18
N ALA A 796 -48.31 8.33 19.45
CA ALA A 796 -47.71 7.52 20.50
C ALA A 796 -48.80 6.80 21.30
N LEU A 797 -48.43 5.71 21.96
CA LEU A 797 -49.32 4.90 22.79
C LEU A 797 -49.99 5.74 23.88
N ASN A 798 -51.31 5.55 24.05
CA ASN A 798 -52.05 6.14 25.16
C ASN A 798 -51.91 5.28 26.44
N GLU A 799 -51.92 3.97 26.29
CA GLU A 799 -51.87 3.00 27.39
C GLU A 799 -50.69 2.03 27.21
N ASN A 800 -50.18 1.51 28.34
CA ASN A 800 -49.24 0.41 28.39
C ASN A 800 -49.95 -0.92 28.04
N PRO A 801 -49.19 -2.00 27.74
CA PRO A 801 -49.78 -3.32 27.50
C PRO A 801 -50.64 -3.87 28.65
N ASP A 802 -50.46 -3.36 29.87
CA ASP A 802 -51.22 -3.74 31.07
C ASP A 802 -52.52 -2.92 31.26
N GLY A 803 -52.86 -2.04 30.31
CA GLY A 803 -54.05 -1.18 30.35
C GLY A 803 -53.91 0.05 31.25
N THR A 804 -52.73 0.32 31.80
CA THR A 804 -52.47 1.57 32.56
C THR A 804 -52.06 2.70 31.63
N TRP A 805 -52.37 3.95 32.00
CA TRP A 805 -51.97 5.13 31.21
C TRP A 805 -50.45 5.23 31.05
N ASN A 806 -49.97 5.32 29.81
CA ASN A 806 -48.56 5.53 29.51
C ASN A 806 -48.24 7.03 29.48
N LYS A 807 -47.96 7.61 30.65
CA LYS A 807 -47.74 9.05 30.80
C LYS A 807 -46.57 9.59 29.99
N GLU A 808 -45.56 8.77 29.75
CA GLU A 808 -44.35 9.12 28.99
C GLU A 808 -44.66 9.17 27.49
N ALA A 809 -45.29 8.12 26.94
CA ALA A 809 -45.74 8.10 25.55
C ALA A 809 -46.81 9.17 25.24
N GLN A 810 -47.75 9.41 26.16
CA GLN A 810 -48.77 10.45 26.01
C GLN A 810 -48.19 11.86 25.83
N ALA A 811 -46.95 12.10 26.27
CA ALA A 811 -46.30 13.39 26.07
C ALA A 811 -46.14 13.77 24.59
N TYR A 812 -45.93 12.79 23.73
CA TYR A 812 -45.79 12.99 22.29
C TYR A 812 -47.13 13.32 21.61
N ASN A 813 -48.27 12.92 22.21
CA ASN A 813 -49.60 13.28 21.70
C ASN A 813 -49.99 14.74 22.01
N ARG A 814 -49.33 15.40 22.97
CA ARG A 814 -49.54 16.82 23.30
C ARG A 814 -48.66 17.73 22.45
N ARG A 815 -48.99 17.88 21.17
CA ARG A 815 -48.09 18.45 20.16
C ARG A 815 -48.71 19.55 19.32
N ILE A 816 -47.86 20.32 18.65
CA ILE A 816 -48.18 21.22 17.54
C ILE A 816 -47.58 20.62 16.28
N GLU A 817 -48.39 20.47 15.25
CA GLU A 817 -47.97 20.17 13.89
C GLU A 817 -48.17 21.38 13.00
N PHE A 818 -47.26 21.58 12.05
CA PHE A 818 -47.39 22.62 11.03
C PHE A 818 -47.76 22.02 9.68
N LYS A 819 -48.61 22.71 8.93
CA LYS A 819 -48.91 22.34 7.55
C LYS A 819 -48.87 23.56 6.66
N VAL A 820 -48.08 23.51 5.60
CA VAL A 820 -48.04 24.62 4.63
C VAL A 820 -49.26 24.53 3.73
N LEU A 821 -50.13 25.54 3.81
CA LEU A 821 -51.34 25.64 2.99
C LEU A 821 -51.05 26.34 1.66
N THR A 822 -50.21 27.37 1.71
CA THR A 822 -49.72 28.11 0.54
C THR A 822 -48.26 28.43 0.73
N GLN A 823 -47.43 28.13 -0.28
CA GLN A 823 -46.00 28.43 -0.26
C GLN A 823 -45.72 29.92 -0.51
N GLY A 824 -44.64 30.43 0.05
CA GLY A 824 -44.07 31.74 -0.25
C GLY A 824 -43.24 31.75 -1.54
N GLU A 825 -42.52 32.84 -1.79
CA GLU A 825 -41.50 32.89 -2.84
C GLU A 825 -40.35 31.91 -2.51
N SER A 826 -39.93 31.87 -1.24
CA SER A 826 -39.08 30.80 -0.69
C SER A 826 -39.94 29.63 -0.20
N LYS A 827 -39.50 28.39 -0.44
CA LYS A 827 -40.24 27.19 -0.01
C LYS A 827 -40.01 26.89 1.48
N LEU A 828 -41.08 26.57 2.19
CA LEU A 828 -41.05 26.11 3.58
C LEU A 828 -41.28 24.59 3.63
N TRP A 829 -40.41 23.85 4.32
CA TRP A 829 -40.52 22.40 4.50
C TRP A 829 -40.76 22.09 5.98
N VAL A 830 -41.96 21.63 6.32
CA VAL A 830 -42.23 21.17 7.68
C VAL A 830 -41.81 19.72 7.80
N ASN A 831 -40.99 19.38 8.79
CA ASN A 831 -40.70 17.98 9.08
C ASN A 831 -41.98 17.31 9.61
N PRO A 832 -42.58 16.35 8.86
CA PRO A 832 -43.80 15.70 9.30
C PRO A 832 -43.55 14.73 10.47
N ASN A 833 -42.30 14.33 10.71
CA ASN A 833 -41.96 13.28 11.65
C ASN A 833 -41.68 13.87 13.03
N ILE A 834 -42.44 13.40 14.02
CA ILE A 834 -42.09 13.57 15.42
C ILE A 834 -41.30 12.36 15.83
N PHE A 835 -40.11 12.59 16.37
CA PHE A 835 -39.35 11.55 17.02
C PHE A 835 -40.17 11.01 18.20
N VAL A 836 -40.75 9.83 18.01
CA VAL A 836 -41.35 8.99 19.05
C VAL A 836 -40.41 7.80 19.22
N PRO A 837 -39.82 7.58 20.41
CA PRO A 837 -39.03 6.39 20.71
C PRO A 837 -39.75 5.10 20.30
N GLU A 838 -39.01 4.12 19.79
CA GLU A 838 -39.51 2.85 19.26
C GLU A 838 -40.54 2.20 20.20
N GLU A 839 -40.25 2.23 21.51
CA GLU A 839 -41.07 1.67 22.58
C GLU A 839 -42.43 2.36 22.78
N TYR A 840 -42.59 3.59 22.26
CA TYR A 840 -43.82 4.39 22.40
C TYR A 840 -44.61 4.52 21.11
N ARG A 841 -44.12 3.99 19.98
CA ARG A 841 -44.80 4.05 18.69
C ARG A 841 -46.06 3.18 18.69
N ILE A 842 -47.10 3.65 18.02
CA ILE A 842 -48.28 2.85 17.73
C ILE A 842 -47.90 1.85 16.64
N LYS A 843 -47.85 0.56 16.98
CA LYS A 843 -47.64 -0.51 16.00
C LYS A 843 -48.84 -0.51 15.05
N LYS A 844 -48.62 -0.25 13.76
CA LYS A 844 -49.63 -0.54 12.74
C LYS A 844 -49.75 -2.06 12.67
N GLU A 845 -50.93 -2.60 12.94
CA GLU A 845 -51.23 -3.97 12.51
C GLU A 845 -51.09 -3.98 10.99
N GLU A 846 -50.20 -4.83 10.47
CA GLU A 846 -50.10 -5.12 9.05
C GLU A 846 -51.44 -5.72 8.61
N GLU A 847 -52.21 -4.97 7.81
CA GLU A 847 -53.35 -5.50 7.05
C GLU A 847 -52.89 -6.25 5.80
#